data_AF-A0A2N2D2A9-F1
#
_entry.id   AF-A0A2N2D2A9-F1
#
_cell.length_a   1.000
_cell.length_b   1.000
_cell.length_c   1.000
_cell.angle_alpha   90.00
_cell.angle_beta   90.00
_cell.angle_gamma   90.00
#
_symmetry.space_group_name_H-M   'P 1'
#
loop_
_entity.id
_entity.type
_entity.pdbx_description
1 polymer ?
#
loop_
_entity_poly.entity_id
_entity_poly.type
_entity_poly.pdbx_seq_one_letter_code
_entity_poly.pdbx_strand_id
1 'polypeptide(L)'
;MIIGRIDDNSAEKNTELDHLDQLNAKLSNILRKKDENMLLIEELNQQIALLKNELDLYSLAVKGTPNDRINDKSFDATTPTEVIRSMANPTSGSKRITYLNRFISKKSSPAPSSSQFDTKALEESGDGTTDKTATPIITMKLVAFLNAKHYMVFGDKRGSTHGHSWQFQIEAEVSVEDSSFIRFEDLERHIGKILEPYQRNVLNEISPYNLIEPLTENIAALFFNRLDDDFKQFNVRLIRLTAWENPTKGIEISHRLNHFFSTGENTNKPTPIQIESLNQASATLEVAEESSNEDSGMPNQDAANDEEEQEACTPGSSSNNSSDSGIEHIDETVMTDSDSVVNEKEKEDPIENKQEIVESDSDSTSGDNDQRNYKWWHYVLAISLIIGVAVWAYWPILTAPLDKIYPYGSDAWCHLFKADFLSKEILKGNYYPQYYTYWHNGVQPFRYWAPLTYYIIALINLLTKNVFVALNYYLFGCAILGGICWLIFSKRIGIWQAALGGIIWVVWLDNIKESFLSGNYPRVLTIALLPLLLELFIKTMKEEKKVIYFLFVALLICAIVLCHPMIAAIYGVSLLSFAILLWFWGDISLKGLIRGGLALFSGLLISSWWLLPALTGGGAGFSDESTLSPTRFIAASISFNPHIRGSINYWGISLLALILIFVLSWRYRSTWAKSLFISGIFYIILTFPEFKFLQNLLPLNNLLWPKRFSSFWSLALLLSAFSLNAQYQFSFFKRKLSTKAVLAIVVFFFLAADSFFSLRVLAHTTPFPNTILQCIESIKQYPGWKVATLDLSRLGSTPSYLLPTIANREQVYGWAWQGATTAGNVMLINTAMENNWYPYIFQRLDRMGSTDLMVKENTIIGLSTFGEYASLAGYEKVFSDQKTSHWHGLDGPYITVNRKKGIAIGKYASNYALQFPSLEIGSSLKIDDYNIEELKQYKTVVLTGASWSSQAKAEKMIIQYAQAGGRVLVDLTGFPVNVMARQPAFLGVFGETITINKPLTISSKDTEMKLEPFALENWVCVTPQPIDQILISYKHYGNDAALLGSKIISDTPPIYFLGANIAYHSFLTHDKTAMNILQETLGLSSDYEQAEIIPLQEYHVNKDGYSMSYETSNSIEAILPVAALEGMKARVDEQLISTRTYENLIMVNLPAGKHTITLELVDAPIFIWSKYLSLFSILFITSYIVFIKRRKKGGSLSDEKP
;
A
#
# COMPACT_ATOMS: atom_id res chain seq x y z
N MET A 1 5.61 -35.62 -39.30
CA MET A 1 6.86 -35.69 -40.09
C MET A 1 8.00 -35.93 -39.12
N ILE A 2 9.14 -36.48 -39.58
CA ILE A 2 10.15 -37.17 -38.75
C ILE A 2 9.72 -38.62 -38.40
N ILE A 3 9.58 -39.44 -39.45
CA ILE A 3 9.86 -40.88 -39.47
C ILE A 3 10.53 -41.08 -40.83
N GLY A 4 11.85 -41.29 -40.87
CA GLY A 4 12.55 -41.17 -42.17
C GLY A 4 14.08 -41.28 -42.20
N ARG A 5 14.73 -41.77 -41.15
CA ARG A 5 16.06 -42.42 -41.18
C ARG A 5 16.38 -42.95 -39.78
N ILE A 6 16.72 -44.23 -39.72
CA ILE A 6 17.32 -44.90 -38.57
C ILE A 6 18.38 -45.81 -39.17
N ASP A 7 19.64 -45.60 -38.79
CA ASP A 7 20.78 -46.50 -39.03
C ASP A 7 21.44 -46.74 -37.65
N ASP A 8 22.14 -47.86 -37.49
CA ASP A 8 22.37 -48.45 -36.18
C ASP A 8 23.36 -47.71 -35.27
N ASN A 9 22.86 -47.28 -34.10
CA ASN A 9 23.64 -47.16 -32.86
C ASN A 9 22.73 -47.40 -31.64
N SER A 10 23.13 -48.31 -30.74
CA SER A 10 22.28 -48.78 -29.65
C SER A 10 22.28 -47.89 -28.39
N ALA A 11 23.16 -46.90 -28.30
CA ALA A 11 23.34 -46.08 -27.11
C ALA A 11 22.36 -44.89 -27.00
N GLU A 12 22.04 -44.21 -28.11
CA GLU A 12 21.16 -43.02 -28.10
C GLU A 12 19.67 -43.38 -27.92
N LYS A 13 19.33 -44.65 -28.19
CA LYS A 13 17.95 -45.15 -28.27
C LYS A 13 17.18 -45.10 -26.94
N ASN A 14 17.89 -45.25 -25.80
CA ASN A 14 17.27 -45.12 -24.48
C ASN A 14 17.01 -43.65 -24.13
N THR A 15 17.92 -42.75 -24.51
CA THR A 15 17.81 -41.32 -24.23
C THR A 15 16.65 -40.67 -24.99
N GLU A 16 16.40 -41.08 -26.23
CA GLU A 16 15.21 -40.64 -26.98
C GLU A 16 13.91 -41.22 -26.42
N LEU A 17 13.91 -42.45 -25.89
CA LEU A 17 12.72 -43.06 -25.27
C LEU A 17 12.28 -42.32 -24.00
N ASP A 18 13.21 -42.07 -23.06
CA ASP A 18 12.94 -41.22 -21.88
C ASP A 18 12.40 -39.84 -22.28
N HIS A 19 12.98 -39.25 -23.33
CA HIS A 19 12.56 -37.94 -23.81
C HIS A 19 11.18 -37.94 -24.49
N LEU A 20 10.77 -39.07 -25.08
CA LEU A 20 9.44 -39.31 -25.62
C LEU A 20 8.40 -39.46 -24.50
N ASP A 21 8.71 -40.24 -23.46
CA ASP A 21 7.78 -40.47 -22.36
C ASP A 21 7.61 -39.26 -21.45
N GLN A 22 8.65 -38.43 -21.26
CA GLN A 22 8.48 -37.10 -20.68
C GLN A 22 7.60 -36.17 -21.54
N LEU A 23 7.60 -36.34 -22.87
CA LEU A 23 6.70 -35.61 -23.77
C LEU A 23 5.25 -36.12 -23.65
N ASN A 24 5.06 -37.43 -23.60
CA ASN A 24 3.77 -38.08 -23.41
C ASN A 24 3.16 -37.70 -22.05
N ALA A 25 3.94 -37.67 -20.97
CA ALA A 25 3.52 -37.24 -19.64
C ALA A 25 3.14 -35.75 -19.57
N LYS A 26 3.79 -34.89 -20.36
CA LYS A 26 3.40 -33.48 -20.51
C LYS A 26 2.13 -33.34 -21.36
N LEU A 27 2.02 -34.08 -22.46
CA LEU A 27 0.86 -34.05 -23.35
C LEU A 27 -0.41 -34.57 -22.67
N SER A 28 -0.31 -35.66 -21.90
CA SER A 28 -1.45 -36.19 -21.12
C SER A 28 -1.89 -35.24 -20.01
N ASN A 29 -0.97 -34.55 -19.32
CA ASN A 29 -1.32 -33.47 -18.39
C ASN A 29 -1.99 -32.26 -19.07
N ILE A 30 -1.55 -31.89 -20.27
CA ILE A 30 -2.18 -30.81 -21.05
C ILE A 30 -3.58 -31.21 -21.53
N LEU A 31 -3.77 -32.46 -21.96
CA LEU A 31 -5.08 -33.00 -22.34
C LEU A 31 -6.01 -33.10 -21.13
N ARG A 32 -5.54 -33.63 -19.99
CA ARG A 32 -6.35 -33.67 -18.75
C ARG A 32 -6.76 -32.27 -18.31
N LYS A 33 -5.86 -31.29 -18.35
CA LYS A 33 -6.19 -29.88 -18.08
C LYS A 33 -7.14 -29.27 -19.11
N LYS A 34 -7.07 -29.67 -20.38
CA LYS A 34 -8.04 -29.24 -21.41
C LYS A 34 -9.42 -29.80 -21.10
N ASP A 35 -9.52 -31.06 -20.69
CA ASP A 35 -10.81 -31.72 -20.40
C ASP A 35 -11.40 -31.23 -19.07
N GLU A 36 -10.58 -30.99 -18.04
CA GLU A 36 -10.94 -30.25 -16.81
C GLU A 36 -11.51 -28.84 -17.14
N ASN A 37 -10.87 -28.09 -18.06
CA ASN A 37 -11.37 -26.79 -18.48
C ASN A 37 -12.61 -26.88 -19.38
N MET A 38 -12.77 -27.94 -20.19
CA MET A 38 -13.99 -28.17 -20.96
C MET A 38 -15.19 -28.45 -20.05
N LEU A 39 -15.01 -29.23 -18.98
CA LEU A 39 -16.02 -29.45 -17.94
C LEU A 39 -16.43 -28.13 -17.28
N LEU A 40 -15.47 -27.32 -16.85
CA LEU A 40 -15.73 -25.96 -16.31
C LEU A 40 -16.45 -25.05 -17.32
N ILE A 41 -16.16 -25.17 -18.62
CA ILE A 41 -16.84 -24.42 -19.68
C ILE A 41 -18.26 -24.93 -19.92
N GLU A 42 -18.53 -26.24 -19.88
CA GLU A 42 -19.90 -26.78 -19.97
C GLU A 42 -20.73 -26.41 -18.73
N GLU A 43 -20.15 -26.49 -17.54
CA GLU A 43 -20.79 -26.09 -16.27
C GLU A 43 -21.11 -24.58 -16.25
N LEU A 44 -20.17 -23.73 -16.67
CA LEU A 44 -20.41 -22.30 -16.84
C LEU A 44 -21.48 -22.01 -17.91
N ASN A 45 -21.51 -22.77 -19.00
CA ASN A 45 -22.56 -22.63 -20.03
C ASN A 45 -23.93 -23.08 -19.52
N GLN A 46 -24.02 -24.10 -18.66
CA GLN A 46 -25.27 -24.47 -17.98
C GLN A 46 -25.73 -23.37 -17.01
N GLN A 47 -24.83 -22.76 -16.24
CA GLN A 47 -25.15 -21.63 -15.37
C GLN A 47 -25.62 -20.40 -16.18
N ILE A 48 -24.98 -20.11 -17.33
CA ILE A 48 -25.41 -19.05 -18.26
C ILE A 48 -26.77 -19.37 -18.91
N ALA A 49 -27.08 -20.64 -19.16
CA ALA A 49 -28.39 -21.06 -19.68
C ALA A 49 -29.51 -20.93 -18.63
N LEU A 50 -29.23 -21.26 -17.36
CA LEU A 50 -30.12 -21.03 -16.22
C LEU A 50 -30.40 -19.53 -16.04
N LEU A 51 -29.36 -18.70 -15.96
CA LEU A 51 -29.48 -17.24 -15.86
C LEU A 51 -30.26 -16.63 -17.03
N LYS A 52 -30.16 -17.17 -18.25
CA LYS A 52 -30.97 -16.72 -19.39
C LYS A 52 -32.45 -17.08 -19.23
N ASN A 53 -32.78 -18.29 -18.78
CA ASN A 53 -34.17 -18.66 -18.50
C ASN A 53 -34.79 -17.78 -17.40
N GLU A 54 -34.04 -17.46 -16.34
CA GLU A 54 -34.49 -16.51 -15.31
C GLU A 54 -34.70 -15.10 -15.89
N LEU A 55 -33.80 -14.63 -16.76
CA LEU A 55 -33.93 -13.33 -17.43
C LEU A 55 -35.15 -13.28 -18.36
N ASP A 56 -35.40 -14.34 -19.13
CA ASP A 56 -36.53 -14.43 -20.06
C ASP A 56 -37.87 -14.53 -19.30
N LEU A 57 -37.92 -15.27 -18.18
CA LEU A 57 -39.06 -15.28 -17.24
C LEU A 57 -39.33 -13.89 -16.66
N TYR A 58 -38.29 -13.15 -16.23
CA TYR A 58 -38.42 -11.76 -15.81
C TYR A 58 -38.93 -10.87 -16.95
N SER A 59 -38.46 -11.08 -18.19
CA SER A 59 -38.90 -10.30 -19.36
C SER A 59 -40.37 -10.56 -19.73
N LEU A 60 -40.88 -11.76 -19.46
CA LEU A 60 -42.28 -12.13 -19.65
C LEU A 60 -43.18 -11.50 -18.58
N ALA A 61 -42.74 -11.50 -17.31
CA ALA A 61 -43.44 -10.81 -16.22
C ALA A 61 -43.56 -9.29 -16.50
N VAL A 62 -42.49 -8.66 -17.01
CA VAL A 62 -42.46 -7.22 -17.33
C VAL A 62 -43.29 -6.86 -18.58
N LYS A 63 -43.67 -7.81 -19.44
CA LYS A 63 -44.51 -7.59 -20.63
C LYS A 63 -46.00 -7.87 -20.40
N GLY A 64 -46.40 -8.19 -19.17
CA GLY A 64 -47.76 -8.62 -18.80
C GLY A 64 -48.84 -7.55 -18.72
N THR A 65 -48.78 -6.45 -19.48
CA THR A 65 -49.83 -5.40 -19.48
C THR A 65 -50.22 -4.96 -20.89
N PRO A 66 -51.34 -5.48 -21.45
CA PRO A 66 -51.96 -4.94 -22.66
C PRO A 66 -52.59 -3.57 -22.37
N ASN A 67 -52.43 -2.64 -23.31
CA ASN A 67 -53.01 -1.31 -23.23
C ASN A 67 -54.18 -1.21 -24.22
N ASP A 68 -55.42 -1.31 -23.73
CA ASP A 68 -56.61 -1.15 -24.56
C ASP A 68 -57.72 -0.37 -23.84
N ARG A 69 -58.54 0.36 -24.59
CA ARG A 69 -59.43 1.41 -24.04
C ARG A 69 -60.84 0.90 -23.77
N ILE A 70 -61.40 1.23 -22.60
CA ILE A 70 -62.86 1.32 -22.35
C ILE A 70 -63.13 2.44 -21.33
N ASN A 71 -64.32 3.04 -21.37
CA ASN A 71 -64.71 4.21 -20.58
C ASN A 71 -65.40 3.84 -19.24
N ASP A 72 -65.19 4.70 -18.24
CA ASP A 72 -66.24 5.25 -17.34
C ASP A 72 -67.29 4.30 -16.71
N LYS A 73 -67.07 3.91 -15.43
CA LYS A 73 -68.00 4.22 -14.29
C LYS A 73 -67.65 3.56 -12.94
N SER A 74 -68.06 4.27 -11.87
CA SER A 74 -68.44 3.83 -10.51
C SER A 74 -67.45 3.10 -9.56
N PHE A 75 -67.42 3.60 -8.30
CA PHE A 75 -67.52 2.93 -6.98
C PHE A 75 -67.28 1.39 -6.85
N ASP A 76 -66.78 0.84 -5.74
CA ASP A 76 -66.69 1.37 -4.35
C ASP A 76 -65.52 0.75 -3.55
N ALA A 77 -65.37 1.09 -2.26
CA ALA A 77 -64.29 0.64 -1.37
C ALA A 77 -64.68 -0.50 -0.39
N THR A 78 -63.75 -1.44 -0.14
CA THR A 78 -63.73 -2.35 1.03
C THR A 78 -62.29 -2.69 1.46
N THR A 79 -62.13 -3.19 2.70
CA THR A 79 -60.86 -3.30 3.46
C THR A 79 -60.23 -4.72 3.49
N PRO A 80 -58.96 -4.88 3.95
CA PRO A 80 -58.18 -6.10 3.75
C PRO A 80 -58.04 -7.03 4.99
N THR A 81 -57.94 -8.35 4.75
CA THR A 81 -57.28 -9.31 5.66
C THR A 81 -56.83 -10.59 4.92
N GLU A 82 -55.95 -11.39 5.54
CA GLU A 82 -55.66 -12.82 5.28
C GLU A 82 -55.22 -13.27 3.87
N VAL A 83 -53.90 -13.42 3.64
CA VAL A 83 -53.24 -14.74 3.42
C VAL A 83 -51.75 -14.66 3.84
N ILE A 84 -51.44 -14.91 5.12
CA ILE A 84 -50.09 -15.32 5.57
C ILE A 84 -50.23 -16.43 6.60
N ARG A 85 -50.15 -17.69 6.15
CA ARG A 85 -49.85 -18.90 6.93
C ARG A 85 -49.68 -20.09 5.97
N SER A 86 -48.74 -20.99 6.26
CA SER A 86 -48.51 -22.33 5.64
C SER A 86 -47.43 -22.51 4.54
N MET A 87 -46.21 -22.04 4.77
CA MET A 87 -45.02 -22.71 4.20
C MET A 87 -43.95 -22.90 5.28
N ALA A 88 -43.99 -24.05 5.96
CA ALA A 88 -42.97 -24.48 6.91
C ALA A 88 -42.80 -26.01 6.81
N ASN A 89 -41.53 -26.45 6.78
CA ASN A 89 -41.00 -27.81 6.75
C ASN A 89 -41.24 -28.72 5.51
N PRO A 90 -40.25 -29.56 5.14
CA PRO A 90 -40.30 -30.46 3.98
C PRO A 90 -40.53 -31.94 4.36
N THR A 91 -40.96 -32.78 3.42
CA THR A 91 -40.61 -34.23 3.43
C THR A 91 -40.84 -34.95 2.08
N SER A 92 -39.93 -35.86 1.73
CA SER A 92 -40.11 -37.04 0.84
C SER A 92 -40.32 -36.89 -0.68
N GLY A 93 -39.83 -37.88 -1.46
CA GLY A 93 -40.81 -38.67 -2.24
C GLY A 93 -40.76 -38.78 -3.78
N SER A 94 -39.62 -39.13 -4.39
CA SER A 94 -39.55 -40.15 -5.47
C SER A 94 -40.54 -40.16 -6.70
N LYS A 95 -39.97 -39.95 -7.90
CA LYS A 95 -40.26 -40.64 -9.20
C LYS A 95 -41.57 -40.39 -9.99
N ARG A 96 -41.43 -39.74 -11.16
CA ARG A 96 -41.95 -40.16 -12.50
C ARG A 96 -40.82 -39.90 -13.52
N ILE A 97 -40.37 -40.77 -14.44
CA ILE A 97 -40.92 -41.85 -15.29
C ILE A 97 -41.30 -41.37 -16.72
N THR A 98 -40.28 -41.44 -17.60
CA THR A 98 -40.29 -42.09 -18.94
C THR A 98 -41.05 -41.50 -20.12
N TYR A 99 -40.29 -40.92 -21.07
CA TYR A 99 -40.39 -41.03 -22.55
C TYR A 99 -38.95 -40.90 -23.10
N LEU A 100 -38.47 -41.59 -24.13
CA LEU A 100 -38.92 -42.80 -24.83
C LEU A 100 -37.68 -43.52 -25.40
N ASN A 101 -37.69 -44.85 -25.51
CA ASN A 101 -36.55 -45.63 -25.99
C ASN A 101 -36.92 -46.46 -27.23
N ARG A 102 -36.46 -46.07 -28.44
CA ARG A 102 -36.32 -46.92 -29.65
C ARG A 102 -35.82 -46.16 -30.90
N PHE A 103 -34.60 -46.46 -31.34
CA PHE A 103 -34.28 -46.82 -32.74
C PHE A 103 -33.02 -47.69 -32.72
N ILE A 104 -33.01 -48.81 -33.46
CA ILE A 104 -31.99 -49.87 -33.33
C ILE A 104 -31.52 -50.37 -34.72
N SER A 105 -30.25 -50.76 -34.79
CA SER A 105 -29.52 -51.35 -35.94
C SER A 105 -29.12 -50.32 -37.03
N LYS A 106 -28.00 -50.48 -37.75
CA LYS A 106 -27.27 -51.73 -38.05
C LYS A 106 -25.83 -51.47 -38.55
N LYS A 107 -24.79 -52.00 -37.88
CA LYS A 107 -23.63 -52.75 -38.46
C LYS A 107 -22.57 -53.07 -37.40
N SER A 108 -21.64 -53.96 -37.75
CA SER A 108 -20.78 -54.70 -36.81
C SER A 108 -19.41 -55.06 -37.40
N SER A 109 -18.35 -54.90 -36.59
CA SER A 109 -17.18 -55.79 -36.46
C SER A 109 -16.26 -56.02 -37.71
N PRO A 110 -15.05 -56.63 -37.59
CA PRO A 110 -14.44 -57.30 -36.42
C PRO A 110 -13.02 -56.82 -36.03
N ALA A 111 -12.45 -57.51 -35.02
CA ALA A 111 -11.06 -57.39 -34.55
C ALA A 111 -10.11 -58.39 -35.29
N PRO A 112 -8.93 -58.66 -34.74
CA PRO A 112 -8.63 -60.07 -34.38
C PRO A 112 -8.21 -60.27 -32.92
N SER A 113 -8.08 -61.53 -32.50
CA SER A 113 -7.98 -61.98 -31.11
C SER A 113 -7.22 -63.31 -30.96
N SER A 114 -6.54 -63.50 -29.83
CA SER A 114 -6.15 -64.82 -29.29
C SER A 114 -5.77 -64.67 -27.80
N SER A 115 -6.01 -65.64 -26.91
CA SER A 115 -6.78 -66.90 -27.00
C SER A 115 -7.23 -67.35 -25.58
N GLN A 116 -8.02 -68.41 -25.48
CA GLN A 116 -8.77 -68.79 -24.26
C GLN A 116 -8.24 -70.04 -23.51
N PHE A 117 -8.65 -70.13 -22.24
CA PHE A 117 -9.08 -71.33 -21.48
C PHE A 117 -8.11 -72.47 -21.05
N ASP A 118 -8.29 -72.82 -19.77
CA ASP A 118 -8.34 -74.14 -19.13
C ASP A 118 -7.15 -75.12 -19.13
N THR A 119 -6.53 -75.19 -17.95
CA THR A 119 -6.29 -76.39 -17.11
C THR A 119 -6.06 -77.75 -17.79
N LYS A 120 -4.91 -78.34 -17.49
CA LYS A 120 -4.77 -79.80 -17.34
C LYS A 120 -3.75 -80.14 -16.25
N ALA A 121 -3.94 -81.29 -15.61
CA ALA A 121 -3.18 -81.70 -14.42
C ALA A 121 -1.96 -82.59 -14.75
N LEU A 122 -0.93 -82.45 -13.92
CA LEU A 122 0.16 -83.38 -13.57
C LEU A 122 0.63 -82.85 -12.18
N GLU A 123 0.41 -83.57 -11.08
CA GLU A 123 1.25 -84.65 -10.53
C GLU A 123 2.57 -84.18 -9.90
N GLU A 124 2.62 -84.37 -8.57
CA GLU A 124 3.74 -84.51 -7.64
C GLU A 124 5.16 -84.04 -8.04
N SER A 125 5.62 -82.98 -7.38
CA SER A 125 6.83 -83.04 -6.52
C SER A 125 6.86 -81.81 -5.63
N GLY A 126 7.42 -81.92 -4.42
CA GLY A 126 7.45 -80.82 -3.47
C GLY A 126 8.80 -80.65 -2.80
N ASP A 127 9.07 -79.43 -2.36
CA ASP A 127 9.51 -79.18 -0.98
C ASP A 127 8.95 -77.81 -0.53
N GLY A 128 8.89 -77.57 0.78
CA GLY A 128 8.19 -76.43 1.36
C GLY A 128 9.09 -75.28 1.78
N THR A 129 8.68 -74.04 1.50
CA THR A 129 9.01 -72.86 2.31
C THR A 129 7.77 -71.98 2.49
N THR A 130 7.54 -71.53 3.72
CA THR A 130 6.40 -70.68 4.08
C THR A 130 6.69 -69.23 3.73
N ASP A 131 5.85 -68.61 2.90
CA ASP A 131 5.88 -67.16 2.72
C ASP A 131 5.27 -66.45 3.94
N LYS A 132 5.78 -65.27 4.29
CA LYS A 132 5.43 -64.55 5.52
C LYS A 132 4.35 -63.50 5.25
N THR A 133 3.36 -63.43 6.12
CA THR A 133 2.42 -62.30 6.16
C THR A 133 3.16 -61.00 6.45
N ALA A 134 3.05 -60.02 5.55
CA ALA A 134 3.67 -58.71 5.72
C ALA A 134 3.07 -57.93 6.90
N THR A 135 3.93 -57.40 7.77
CA THR A 135 3.54 -56.55 8.89
C THR A 135 3.15 -55.14 8.42
N PRO A 136 2.13 -54.50 9.02
CA PRO A 136 1.80 -53.12 8.73
C PRO A 136 2.87 -52.16 9.26
N ILE A 137 3.13 -51.07 8.53
CA ILE A 137 4.17 -50.08 8.84
C ILE A 137 3.51 -48.69 8.88
N ILE A 138 3.89 -47.86 9.84
CA ILE A 138 3.52 -46.43 9.91
C ILE A 138 4.74 -45.53 9.81
N THR A 139 4.56 -44.27 9.39
CA THR A 139 5.61 -43.25 9.44
C THR A 139 5.37 -42.30 10.61
N MET A 140 6.25 -42.32 11.61
CA MET A 140 6.32 -41.30 12.64
C MET A 140 7.13 -40.09 12.15
N LYS A 141 6.75 -38.89 12.59
CA LYS A 141 7.46 -37.64 12.33
C LYS A 141 7.67 -36.88 13.63
N LEU A 142 8.92 -36.54 13.94
CA LEU A 142 9.33 -35.91 15.19
C LEU A 142 10.13 -34.63 14.91
N VAL A 143 10.16 -33.70 15.86
CA VAL A 143 10.96 -32.46 15.77
C VAL A 143 11.78 -32.26 17.05
N ALA A 144 13.08 -32.05 16.90
CA ALA A 144 14.01 -31.83 18.02
C ALA A 144 14.92 -30.62 17.78
N PHE A 145 15.54 -30.09 18.84
CA PHE A 145 16.35 -28.86 18.79
C PHE A 145 17.70 -29.00 19.49
N LEU A 146 18.78 -28.71 18.76
CA LEU A 146 20.13 -28.53 19.31
C LEU A 146 20.46 -27.03 19.41
N ASN A 147 20.68 -26.56 20.62
CA ASN A 147 21.09 -25.20 20.94
C ASN A 147 22.57 -25.24 21.35
N ALA A 148 23.47 -25.05 20.40
CA ALA A 148 24.91 -25.15 20.62
C ALA A 148 25.65 -23.96 19.99
N LYS A 149 26.93 -23.81 20.37
CA LYS A 149 27.83 -22.81 19.82
C LYS A 149 28.85 -23.46 18.88
N HIS A 150 29.30 -22.75 17.87
CA HIS A 150 30.44 -23.18 17.06
C HIS A 150 31.25 -21.99 16.53
N TYR A 151 32.41 -22.26 15.97
CA TYR A 151 33.18 -21.34 15.15
C TYR A 151 33.64 -22.05 13.86
N MET A 152 33.67 -21.30 12.77
CA MET A 152 34.32 -21.73 11.53
C MET A 152 35.81 -21.37 11.56
N VAL A 153 36.62 -22.12 10.82
CA VAL A 153 38.05 -21.88 10.63
C VAL A 153 38.27 -21.69 9.14
N PHE A 154 38.80 -20.52 8.73
CA PHE A 154 39.02 -20.18 7.32
C PHE A 154 40.51 -20.00 7.07
N GLY A 155 41.14 -20.98 6.44
CA GLY A 155 42.61 -21.13 6.49
C GLY A 155 43.08 -21.23 7.94
N ASP A 156 44.21 -20.59 8.28
CA ASP A 156 44.77 -20.64 9.64
C ASP A 156 44.03 -19.73 10.67
N LYS A 157 42.84 -19.20 10.34
CA LYS A 157 42.13 -18.20 11.18
C LYS A 157 40.81 -18.73 11.76
N ARG A 158 40.78 -18.86 13.10
CA ARG A 158 39.57 -19.09 13.90
C ARG A 158 38.63 -17.88 13.82
N GLY A 159 37.40 -18.09 13.36
CA GLY A 159 36.33 -17.10 13.41
C GLY A 159 35.72 -16.95 14.80
N SER A 160 34.80 -16.00 14.96
CA SER A 160 34.08 -15.76 16.22
C SER A 160 33.14 -16.91 16.58
N THR A 161 33.26 -17.42 17.82
CA THR A 161 32.29 -18.38 18.37
C THR A 161 30.91 -17.73 18.47
N HIS A 162 29.90 -18.35 17.85
CA HIS A 162 28.52 -17.89 17.84
C HIS A 162 27.55 -19.07 18.04
N GLY A 163 26.30 -18.79 18.38
CA GLY A 163 25.29 -19.80 18.73
C GLY A 163 24.19 -19.95 17.69
N HIS A 164 23.72 -21.18 17.49
CA HIS A 164 22.55 -21.52 16.68
C HIS A 164 21.58 -22.42 17.44
N SER A 165 20.34 -22.44 16.98
CA SER A 165 19.28 -23.37 17.40
C SER A 165 18.91 -24.24 16.19
N TRP A 166 19.68 -25.29 15.93
CA TRP A 166 19.41 -26.22 14.84
C TRP A 166 18.12 -27.00 15.10
N GLN A 167 17.18 -26.96 14.16
CA GLN A 167 15.94 -27.74 14.20
C GLN A 167 16.08 -29.00 13.34
N PHE A 168 15.91 -30.17 13.95
CA PHE A 168 15.87 -31.45 13.25
C PHE A 168 14.43 -31.90 13.07
N GLN A 169 14.01 -32.16 11.83
CA GLN A 169 12.82 -32.95 11.51
C GLN A 169 13.25 -34.38 11.20
N ILE A 170 12.66 -35.36 11.87
CA ILE A 170 13.05 -36.78 11.82
C ILE A 170 11.84 -37.58 11.36
N GLU A 171 11.98 -38.39 10.31
CA GLU A 171 10.90 -39.25 9.80
C GLU A 171 11.35 -40.72 9.84
N ALA A 172 10.57 -41.57 10.50
CA ALA A 172 10.92 -42.96 10.79
C ALA A 172 9.77 -43.92 10.47
N GLU A 173 10.09 -45.04 9.80
CA GLU A 173 9.20 -46.18 9.58
C GLU A 173 9.21 -47.07 10.82
N VAL A 174 8.03 -47.31 11.39
CA VAL A 174 7.80 -48.15 12.57
C VAL A 174 6.92 -49.33 12.16
N SER A 175 7.41 -50.55 12.37
CA SER A 175 6.61 -51.76 12.21
C SER A 175 5.59 -51.89 13.33
N VAL A 176 4.35 -52.24 13.00
CA VAL A 176 3.27 -52.42 13.98
C VAL A 176 2.94 -53.91 14.08
N GLU A 177 3.53 -54.55 15.09
CA GLU A 177 3.16 -55.90 15.54
C GLU A 177 2.36 -55.81 16.85
N ASP A 178 1.45 -56.78 17.09
CA ASP A 178 0.46 -56.75 18.18
C ASP A 178 1.03 -56.70 19.62
N SER A 179 2.37 -56.74 19.79
CA SER A 179 3.05 -56.75 21.09
C SER A 179 4.27 -55.81 21.19
N SER A 180 4.60 -55.00 20.17
CA SER A 180 5.88 -54.27 20.11
C SER A 180 5.81 -52.86 19.46
N PHE A 181 4.74 -52.11 19.71
CA PHE A 181 4.62 -50.71 19.27
C PHE A 181 5.47 -49.77 20.13
N ILE A 182 6.52 -49.17 19.54
CA ILE A 182 7.27 -48.06 20.18
C ILE A 182 6.44 -46.76 20.16
N ARG A 183 6.51 -45.97 21.24
CA ARG A 183 5.77 -44.71 21.37
C ARG A 183 6.65 -43.50 20.99
N PHE A 184 6.00 -42.37 20.70
CA PHE A 184 6.70 -41.11 20.42
C PHE A 184 7.65 -40.71 21.56
N GLU A 185 7.21 -40.82 22.82
CA GLU A 185 7.99 -40.45 24.01
C GLU A 185 9.21 -41.34 24.27
N ASP A 186 9.27 -42.53 23.64
CA ASP A 186 10.44 -43.41 23.66
C ASP A 186 11.44 -43.01 22.57
N LEU A 187 10.98 -42.71 21.35
CA LEU A 187 11.82 -42.15 20.28
C LEU A 187 12.39 -40.77 20.66
N GLU A 188 11.58 -39.89 21.26
CA GLU A 188 12.03 -38.57 21.73
C GLU A 188 13.11 -38.68 22.81
N ARG A 189 13.03 -39.68 23.70
CA ARG A 189 14.07 -39.94 24.71
C ARG A 189 15.39 -40.35 24.09
N HIS A 190 15.34 -41.18 23.04
CA HIS A 190 16.51 -41.62 22.29
C HIS A 190 17.14 -40.50 21.47
N ILE A 191 16.32 -39.71 20.76
CA ILE A 191 16.77 -38.47 20.10
C ILE A 191 17.39 -37.51 21.13
N GLY A 192 16.77 -37.38 22.29
CA GLY A 192 17.29 -36.63 23.44
C GLY A 192 18.70 -37.07 23.84
N LYS A 193 18.89 -38.37 24.17
CA LYS A 193 20.22 -38.91 24.56
C LYS A 193 21.29 -38.66 23.49
N ILE A 194 20.94 -38.72 22.21
CA ILE A 194 21.89 -38.53 21.10
C ILE A 194 22.29 -37.05 20.91
N LEU A 195 21.39 -36.10 21.20
CA LEU A 195 21.65 -34.66 21.12
C LEU A 195 22.29 -34.08 22.39
N GLU A 196 22.03 -34.68 23.55
CA GLU A 196 22.37 -34.14 24.88
C GLU A 196 23.85 -33.75 25.06
N PRO A 197 24.86 -34.57 24.67
CA PRO A 197 26.28 -34.21 24.85
C PRO A 197 26.71 -32.92 24.12
N TYR A 198 25.97 -32.53 23.08
CA TYR A 198 26.23 -31.33 22.28
C TYR A 198 25.44 -30.11 22.76
N GLN A 199 24.45 -30.29 23.64
CA GLN A 199 23.51 -29.25 24.07
C GLN A 199 24.23 -28.19 24.92
N ARG A 200 24.02 -26.91 24.60
CA ARG A 200 24.60 -25.70 25.24
C ARG A 200 26.14 -25.55 25.13
N ASN A 201 26.84 -26.56 24.62
CA ASN A 201 28.30 -26.61 24.51
C ASN A 201 28.84 -25.91 23.25
N VAL A 202 30.17 -25.80 23.15
CA VAL A 202 30.87 -25.41 21.91
C VAL A 202 31.20 -26.68 21.13
N LEU A 203 30.59 -26.88 19.95
CA LEU A 203 30.73 -28.10 19.16
C LEU A 203 32.18 -28.43 18.84
N ASN A 204 32.97 -27.44 18.41
CA ASN A 204 34.40 -27.60 18.06
C ASN A 204 35.28 -28.17 19.18
N GLU A 205 34.81 -28.19 20.42
CA GLU A 205 35.55 -28.63 21.60
C GLU A 205 35.13 -30.07 22.02
N ILE A 206 34.19 -30.70 21.28
CA ILE A 206 33.61 -32.03 21.54
C ILE A 206 33.73 -32.95 20.32
N SER A 207 34.02 -34.24 20.53
CA SER A 207 34.10 -35.25 19.46
C SER A 207 32.73 -35.53 18.80
N PRO A 208 32.63 -35.64 17.45
CA PRO A 208 33.71 -35.59 16.46
C PRO A 208 34.19 -34.20 16.03
N TYR A 209 33.50 -33.11 16.39
CA TYR A 209 33.74 -31.79 15.80
C TYR A 209 35.01 -31.07 16.30
N ASN A 210 35.76 -31.69 17.20
CA ASN A 210 37.17 -31.35 17.47
C ASN A 210 38.14 -31.91 16.41
N LEU A 211 37.68 -32.80 15.51
CA LEU A 211 38.41 -33.39 14.39
C LEU A 211 37.79 -33.07 13.02
N ILE A 212 36.49 -32.74 12.96
CA ILE A 212 35.78 -32.32 11.74
C ILE A 212 35.14 -30.94 11.93
N GLU A 213 34.96 -30.18 10.85
CA GLU A 213 34.26 -28.88 10.96
C GLU A 213 32.79 -29.09 11.37
N PRO A 214 32.23 -28.32 12.34
CA PRO A 214 30.80 -28.36 12.69
C PRO A 214 29.95 -27.60 11.67
N LEU A 215 30.04 -28.03 10.41
CA LEU A 215 29.15 -27.66 9.31
C LEU A 215 27.77 -28.26 9.52
N THR A 216 26.70 -27.57 9.09
CA THR A 216 25.33 -28.11 9.20
C THR A 216 25.18 -29.43 8.41
N GLU A 217 25.95 -29.62 7.35
CA GLU A 217 26.12 -30.89 6.61
C GLU A 217 26.67 -32.02 7.51
N ASN A 218 27.75 -31.75 8.24
CA ASN A 218 28.41 -32.73 9.11
C ASN A 218 27.57 -33.04 10.35
N ILE A 219 26.90 -32.02 10.88
CA ILE A 219 25.95 -32.12 11.99
C ILE A 219 24.78 -33.03 11.60
N ALA A 220 24.17 -32.79 10.43
CA ALA A 220 23.12 -33.66 9.90
C ALA A 220 23.62 -35.10 9.66
N ALA A 221 24.81 -35.26 9.08
CA ALA A 221 25.38 -36.58 8.77
C ALA A 221 25.67 -37.41 10.03
N LEU A 222 26.24 -36.80 11.08
CA LEU A 222 26.50 -37.48 12.34
C LEU A 222 25.19 -37.93 13.01
N PHE A 223 24.20 -37.04 13.08
CA PHE A 223 22.94 -37.37 13.75
C PHE A 223 22.09 -38.34 12.96
N PHE A 224 22.04 -38.28 11.61
CA PHE A 224 21.40 -39.33 10.81
C PHE A 224 22.04 -40.69 11.10
N ASN A 225 23.38 -40.78 11.05
CA ASN A 225 24.08 -42.04 11.28
C ASN A 225 23.86 -42.60 12.70
N ARG A 226 23.89 -41.75 13.74
CA ARG A 226 23.65 -42.17 15.14
C ARG A 226 22.20 -42.60 15.37
N LEU A 227 21.22 -41.85 14.84
CA LEU A 227 19.80 -42.21 14.96
C LEU A 227 19.48 -43.48 14.15
N ASP A 228 20.06 -43.65 12.97
CA ASP A 228 19.91 -44.87 12.17
C ASP A 228 20.50 -46.09 12.89
N ASP A 229 21.63 -46.00 13.60
CA ASP A 229 22.18 -47.14 14.36
C ASP A 229 21.48 -47.40 15.70
N ASP A 230 20.87 -46.38 16.32
CA ASP A 230 20.07 -46.52 17.53
C ASP A 230 18.67 -47.08 17.23
N PHE A 231 17.94 -46.50 16.27
CA PHE A 231 16.56 -46.90 15.93
C PHE A 231 16.46 -48.36 15.45
N LYS A 232 17.49 -48.89 14.77
CA LYS A 232 17.57 -50.31 14.37
C LYS A 232 17.45 -51.27 15.56
N GLN A 233 17.88 -50.89 16.76
CA GLN A 233 17.79 -51.72 17.97
C GLN A 233 16.33 -51.97 18.40
N PHE A 234 15.40 -51.12 17.94
CA PHE A 234 13.97 -51.16 18.24
C PHE A 234 13.10 -51.56 17.05
N ASN A 235 13.70 -52.14 15.98
CA ASN A 235 13.04 -52.45 14.72
C ASN A 235 12.39 -51.21 14.03
N VAL A 236 12.99 -50.04 14.24
CA VAL A 236 12.59 -48.77 13.63
C VAL A 236 13.60 -48.39 12.54
N ARG A 237 13.12 -47.94 11.39
CA ARG A 237 13.94 -47.56 10.23
C ARG A 237 13.90 -46.04 10.05
N LEU A 238 15.05 -45.37 10.14
CA LEU A 238 15.14 -43.95 9.81
C LEU A 238 14.96 -43.76 8.29
N ILE A 239 14.00 -42.93 7.89
CA ILE A 239 13.72 -42.59 6.48
C ILE A 239 14.47 -41.31 6.09
N ARG A 240 14.46 -40.32 6.98
CA ARG A 240 14.85 -38.93 6.68
C ARG A 240 15.23 -38.19 7.97
N LEU A 241 16.28 -37.39 7.89
CA LEU A 241 16.59 -36.32 8.83
C LEU A 241 16.79 -35.03 8.03
N THR A 242 16.08 -33.96 8.40
CA THR A 242 16.25 -32.63 7.83
C THR A 242 16.70 -31.67 8.93
N ALA A 243 17.93 -31.15 8.81
CA ALA A 243 18.52 -30.23 9.77
C ALA A 243 18.46 -28.79 9.26
N TRP A 244 17.81 -27.89 9.99
CA TRP A 244 17.71 -26.46 9.67
C TRP A 244 18.59 -25.64 10.60
N GLU A 245 19.54 -24.89 10.03
CA GLU A 245 20.37 -23.91 10.75
C GLU A 245 19.58 -22.63 11.04
N ASN A 246 18.67 -22.29 10.13
CA ASN A 246 17.73 -21.17 10.23
C ASN A 246 16.54 -21.40 9.27
N PRO A 247 15.44 -20.63 9.35
CA PRO A 247 14.23 -20.87 8.55
C PRO A 247 14.36 -20.78 7.01
N THR A 248 15.52 -20.42 6.47
CA THR A 248 15.78 -20.39 5.01
C THR A 248 16.98 -21.24 4.57
N LYS A 249 17.65 -21.95 5.51
CA LYS A 249 18.73 -22.90 5.21
C LYS A 249 18.57 -24.18 6.00
N GLY A 250 18.47 -25.30 5.29
CA GLY A 250 18.49 -26.63 5.87
C GLY A 250 18.95 -27.69 4.86
N ILE A 251 19.35 -28.84 5.39
CA ILE A 251 19.97 -29.96 4.67
C ILE A 251 19.19 -31.23 5.00
N GLU A 252 18.88 -32.03 3.98
CA GLU A 252 18.16 -33.29 4.11
C GLU A 252 19.08 -34.49 3.83
N ILE A 253 19.00 -35.50 4.69
CA ILE A 253 19.70 -36.78 4.55
C ILE A 253 18.68 -37.91 4.66
N SER A 254 18.72 -38.85 3.74
CA SER A 254 17.83 -40.02 3.65
C SER A 254 18.58 -41.36 3.65
N HIS A 255 19.91 -41.32 3.66
CA HIS A 255 20.80 -42.47 3.56
C HIS A 255 22.07 -42.21 4.37
N ARG A 256 22.65 -43.27 4.97
CA ARG A 256 23.87 -43.18 5.79
C ARG A 256 25.04 -42.56 5.03
N LEU A 257 25.67 -41.52 5.60
CA LEU A 257 26.84 -40.86 5.01
C LEU A 257 28.12 -41.26 5.76
N ASN A 258 28.97 -42.07 5.13
CA ASN A 258 30.21 -42.57 5.75
C ASN A 258 31.39 -41.59 5.66
N HIS A 259 31.13 -40.33 5.30
CA HIS A 259 32.15 -39.28 5.11
C HIS A 259 31.63 -37.92 5.56
N PHE A 260 32.57 -37.05 5.92
CA PHE A 260 32.31 -35.66 6.33
C PHE A 260 32.90 -34.66 5.33
N PHE A 261 32.30 -33.48 5.28
CA PHE A 261 32.64 -32.34 4.43
C PHE A 261 33.63 -31.40 5.13
N SER A 262 34.31 -30.55 4.35
CA SER A 262 35.27 -29.53 4.83
C SER A 262 35.25 -28.32 3.89
N THR A 263 35.62 -27.14 4.39
CA THR A 263 35.63 -25.88 3.62
C THR A 263 36.96 -25.56 2.92
N GLY A 264 37.98 -26.42 3.04
CA GLY A 264 39.28 -26.23 2.38
C GLY A 264 39.22 -26.32 0.85
N GLU A 265 39.97 -25.45 0.15
CA GLU A 265 39.98 -25.42 -1.32
C GLU A 265 40.66 -26.66 -1.93
N ASN A 266 40.03 -27.21 -2.98
CA ASN A 266 40.54 -28.29 -3.84
C ASN A 266 40.92 -29.63 -3.17
N THR A 267 39.92 -30.50 -2.93
CA THR A 267 39.81 -31.75 -3.72
C THR A 267 38.39 -32.32 -3.69
N ASN A 268 37.94 -32.89 -4.81
CA ASN A 268 36.72 -33.73 -4.87
C ASN A 268 36.99 -35.13 -4.30
N LYS A 269 37.38 -35.23 -3.03
CA LYS A 269 37.52 -36.50 -2.29
C LYS A 269 37.04 -36.32 -0.84
N PRO A 270 35.96 -37.00 -0.43
CA PRO A 270 35.57 -37.05 0.97
C PRO A 270 36.64 -37.79 1.80
N THR A 271 36.98 -37.28 2.98
CA THR A 271 38.00 -37.90 3.85
C THR A 271 37.48 -39.22 4.42
N PRO A 272 38.20 -40.35 4.28
CA PRO A 272 37.82 -41.61 4.92
C PRO A 272 38.25 -41.60 6.40
N ILE A 273 37.42 -41.02 7.27
CA ILE A 273 37.59 -41.13 8.73
C ILE A 273 37.03 -42.49 9.17
N GLN A 274 37.87 -43.35 9.75
CA GLN A 274 37.45 -44.68 10.21
C GLN A 274 36.47 -44.54 11.37
N ILE A 275 35.21 -44.95 11.18
CA ILE A 275 34.12 -44.78 12.15
C ILE A 275 34.45 -45.40 13.52
N GLU A 276 35.24 -46.48 13.55
CA GLU A 276 35.73 -47.12 14.79
C GLU A 276 36.45 -46.14 15.74
N SER A 277 37.20 -45.17 15.20
CA SER A 277 37.89 -44.13 15.99
C SER A 277 36.93 -43.16 16.70
N LEU A 278 35.79 -42.85 16.08
CA LEU A 278 34.79 -41.95 16.66
C LEU A 278 33.92 -42.66 17.70
N ASN A 279 33.70 -43.96 17.53
CA ASN A 279 33.01 -44.79 18.51
C ASN A 279 33.85 -44.96 19.79
N GLN A 280 35.16 -45.20 19.66
CA GLN A 280 36.07 -45.29 20.82
C GLN A 280 36.18 -43.97 21.60
N ALA A 281 36.18 -42.82 20.91
CA ALA A 281 36.17 -41.50 21.55
C ALA A 281 34.83 -41.13 22.22
N SER A 282 33.74 -41.86 21.91
CA SER A 282 32.44 -41.67 22.57
C SER A 282 32.36 -42.48 23.86
N ALA A 283 32.88 -43.72 23.86
CA ALA A 283 32.93 -44.59 25.03
C ALA A 283 33.83 -44.06 26.18
N THR A 284 34.68 -43.06 25.91
CA THR A 284 35.51 -42.41 26.94
C THR A 284 34.76 -41.34 27.75
N LEU A 285 33.58 -40.91 27.31
CA LEU A 285 32.75 -39.92 28.03
C LEU A 285 31.80 -40.60 29.03
N GLU A 286 31.16 -41.72 28.67
CA GLU A 286 30.26 -42.48 29.58
C GLU A 286 30.99 -43.05 30.82
N VAL A 287 32.33 -43.05 30.85
CA VAL A 287 33.16 -43.51 31.99
C VAL A 287 33.52 -42.37 32.96
N ALA A 288 33.24 -41.11 32.63
CA ALA A 288 33.65 -39.95 33.43
C ALA A 288 32.67 -39.58 34.56
N GLU A 289 31.41 -40.03 34.50
CA GLU A 289 30.37 -39.61 35.46
C GLU A 289 30.30 -40.46 36.75
N GLU A 290 30.91 -41.66 36.79
CA GLU A 290 30.89 -42.54 37.97
C GLU A 290 32.05 -42.28 38.97
N SER A 291 32.32 -41.01 39.34
CA SER A 291 33.12 -40.72 40.54
C SER A 291 32.84 -39.37 41.22
N SER A 292 32.87 -39.36 42.55
CA SER A 292 32.78 -38.18 43.44
C SER A 292 31.52 -37.30 43.36
N ASN A 293 30.39 -37.82 43.84
CA ASN A 293 29.57 -37.03 44.76
C ASN A 293 30.30 -36.99 46.12
N GLU A 294 30.54 -35.81 46.70
CA GLU A 294 30.21 -35.51 48.12
C GLU A 294 30.49 -34.04 48.55
N ASP A 295 29.43 -33.42 49.09
CA ASP A 295 29.38 -32.57 50.28
C ASP A 295 29.76 -31.05 50.30
N SER A 296 28.99 -30.36 51.18
CA SER A 296 29.10 -29.07 51.90
C SER A 296 29.87 -27.85 51.34
N GLY A 297 29.23 -26.66 51.42
CA GLY A 297 29.96 -25.38 51.36
C GLY A 297 29.23 -24.08 50.95
N MET A 298 28.21 -23.64 51.69
CA MET A 298 27.92 -22.19 51.84
C MET A 298 28.56 -21.68 53.15
N PRO A 299 28.81 -20.37 53.39
CA PRO A 299 28.33 -19.17 52.66
C PRO A 299 29.53 -18.28 52.17
N ASN A 300 29.51 -16.96 51.91
CA ASN A 300 28.68 -15.84 52.37
C ASN A 300 28.81 -14.56 51.49
N GLN A 301 27.79 -13.69 51.57
CA GLN A 301 27.77 -12.20 51.71
C GLN A 301 29.04 -11.36 51.41
N ASP A 302 28.96 -10.10 50.94
CA ASP A 302 27.83 -9.24 50.53
C ASP A 302 28.34 -8.01 49.70
N ALA A 303 27.38 -7.14 49.31
CA ALA A 303 27.42 -5.75 48.79
C ALA A 303 28.71 -4.87 48.98
N ALA A 304 28.90 -3.74 48.29
CA ALA A 304 27.92 -2.81 47.71
C ALA A 304 28.54 -1.80 46.69
N ASN A 305 27.66 -0.97 46.08
CA ASN A 305 27.90 0.33 45.41
C ASN A 305 28.77 0.32 44.12
N ASP A 306 28.44 0.95 42.99
CA ASP A 306 27.70 2.20 42.61
C ASP A 306 28.63 3.41 42.34
N GLU A 307 28.35 4.10 41.22
CA GLU A 307 28.74 5.50 40.86
C GLU A 307 30.26 5.80 40.71
N GLU A 308 30.74 6.81 39.96
CA GLU A 308 30.29 7.49 38.72
C GLU A 308 31.53 8.24 38.11
N GLU A 309 31.33 9.14 37.13
CA GLU A 309 32.30 10.21 36.73
C GLU A 309 33.62 9.79 36.01
N GLN A 310 34.38 10.64 35.27
CA GLN A 310 34.21 12.06 34.84
C GLN A 310 34.83 12.33 33.44
N GLU A 311 34.99 13.62 33.07
CA GLU A 311 35.24 14.10 31.68
C GLU A 311 36.72 14.37 31.27
N ALA A 312 36.89 14.64 29.96
CA ALA A 312 37.73 15.70 29.36
C ALA A 312 39.28 15.56 29.15
N CYS A 313 39.63 15.47 27.86
CA CYS A 313 40.55 16.37 27.12
C CYS A 313 42.10 16.42 27.33
N THR A 314 42.83 15.69 26.46
CA THR A 314 44.01 16.17 25.67
C THR A 314 45.32 16.54 26.45
N PRO A 315 46.44 17.02 25.83
CA PRO A 315 46.89 17.07 24.42
C PRO A 315 48.34 16.55 24.14
N GLY A 316 48.69 16.41 22.83
CA GLY A 316 50.08 16.45 22.29
C GLY A 316 50.93 15.16 22.41
N SER A 317 52.15 15.08 21.84
CA SER A 317 52.73 15.75 20.66
C SER A 317 54.13 15.22 20.33
N SER A 318 54.40 14.92 19.05
CA SER A 318 55.70 14.99 18.34
C SER A 318 56.97 14.22 18.83
N SER A 319 57.50 13.37 17.93
CA SER A 319 58.85 13.45 17.30
C SER A 319 59.96 12.39 17.56
N ASN A 320 60.38 11.79 16.43
CA ASN A 320 61.75 11.58 15.92
C ASN A 320 62.66 10.39 16.32
N ASN A 321 63.27 9.83 15.25
CA ASN A 321 64.61 9.18 15.13
C ASN A 321 64.81 7.75 15.71
N SER A 322 65.62 6.87 15.09
CA SER A 322 66.30 6.86 13.75
C SER A 322 66.92 5.49 13.40
N SER A 323 67.32 5.30 12.11
CA SER A 323 68.51 4.55 11.60
C SER A 323 68.67 3.03 11.93
N ASP A 324 69.04 2.07 11.07
CA ASP A 324 70.00 2.01 9.95
C ASP A 324 70.00 0.59 9.30
N SER A 325 70.79 0.36 8.23
CA SER A 325 71.21 -0.93 7.59
C SER A 325 70.16 -1.81 6.86
N GLY A 326 70.46 -2.53 5.77
CA GLY A 326 71.61 -2.46 4.84
C GLY A 326 72.01 -3.79 4.13
N ILE A 327 72.24 -3.75 2.79
CA ILE A 327 72.98 -4.74 1.95
C ILE A 327 72.20 -6.09 1.71
N GLU A 328 72.26 -6.87 0.60
CA GLU A 328 73.23 -7.09 -0.51
C GLU A 328 72.60 -7.40 -1.91
N HIS A 329 73.48 -7.45 -2.94
CA HIS A 329 73.42 -7.75 -4.40
C HIS A 329 72.58 -8.98 -4.93
N ILE A 330 72.44 -9.35 -6.24
CA ILE A 330 72.95 -8.99 -7.62
C ILE A 330 71.89 -9.51 -8.68
N ASP A 331 71.87 -9.43 -10.03
CA ASP A 331 72.66 -8.91 -11.20
C ASP A 331 72.02 -7.59 -11.78
N GLU A 332 72.21 -6.97 -12.98
CA GLU A 332 72.80 -7.24 -14.33
C GLU A 332 72.04 -8.19 -15.31
N THR A 333 72.11 -8.15 -16.66
CA THR A 333 72.77 -7.29 -17.71
C THR A 333 71.73 -6.86 -18.78
N VAL A 334 71.63 -5.63 -19.34
CA VAL A 334 72.54 -4.73 -20.12
C VAL A 334 72.76 -5.20 -21.58
N MET A 335 72.22 -4.51 -22.61
CA MET A 335 72.84 -3.50 -23.52
C MET A 335 71.81 -3.08 -24.63
N THR A 336 71.86 -2.00 -25.44
CA THR A 336 72.70 -0.77 -25.59
C THR A 336 72.05 0.31 -26.51
N ASP A 337 72.52 1.56 -26.41
CA ASP A 337 72.83 2.59 -27.45
C ASP A 337 71.78 3.40 -28.27
N SER A 338 72.31 4.39 -29.01
CA SER A 338 71.74 5.70 -29.39
C SER A 338 71.84 6.02 -30.90
N ASP A 339 71.28 7.17 -31.34
CA ASP A 339 72.08 8.27 -31.95
C ASP A 339 71.26 9.53 -32.30
N SER A 340 71.86 10.52 -32.99
CA SER A 340 71.41 11.93 -33.10
C SER A 340 71.56 12.53 -34.53
N VAL A 341 71.58 13.87 -34.67
CA VAL A 341 72.08 14.69 -35.83
C VAL A 341 71.08 15.36 -36.84
N VAL A 342 70.67 16.61 -36.53
CA VAL A 342 70.92 17.90 -37.29
C VAL A 342 70.27 18.27 -38.68
N ASN A 343 69.67 19.49 -38.70
CA ASN A 343 69.54 20.58 -39.73
C ASN A 343 68.52 20.71 -40.92
N GLU A 344 68.10 21.98 -41.07
CA GLU A 344 67.85 22.83 -42.29
C GLU A 344 66.62 22.58 -43.22
N LYS A 345 65.76 23.60 -43.48
CA LYS A 345 65.65 24.58 -44.61
C LYS A 345 65.21 23.96 -45.96
N GLU A 346 64.45 24.62 -46.86
CA GLU A 346 63.84 25.97 -46.90
C GLU A 346 62.48 25.97 -47.67
N LYS A 347 61.98 27.14 -48.11
CA LYS A 347 60.73 27.41 -48.89
C LYS A 347 60.61 26.52 -50.15
N GLU A 348 59.45 26.28 -50.78
CA GLU A 348 58.60 27.26 -51.50
C GLU A 348 57.30 26.60 -52.07
N ASP A 349 56.28 27.41 -52.42
CA ASP A 349 55.01 27.05 -53.11
C ASP A 349 55.09 27.38 -54.63
N PRO A 350 54.14 26.97 -55.53
CA PRO A 350 53.07 25.95 -55.47
C PRO A 350 53.02 25.05 -56.74
N ILE A 351 51.97 24.20 -56.93
CA ILE A 351 51.17 23.98 -58.18
C ILE A 351 50.29 22.69 -58.11
N GLU A 352 49.16 22.66 -58.82
CA GLU A 352 48.17 21.57 -58.85
C GLU A 352 48.57 20.34 -59.71
N ASN A 353 48.31 19.12 -59.21
CA ASN A 353 47.26 18.27 -59.81
C ASN A 353 46.83 17.04 -58.97
N LYS A 354 45.78 16.36 -59.44
CA LYS A 354 45.09 15.24 -58.77
C LYS A 354 45.76 13.88 -59.03
N GLN A 355 45.77 13.01 -58.02
CA GLN A 355 44.98 11.76 -58.06
C GLN A 355 44.81 11.14 -56.66
N GLU A 356 43.87 10.19 -56.54
CA GLU A 356 43.46 9.56 -55.28
C GLU A 356 44.33 8.32 -54.94
N ILE A 357 44.52 8.05 -53.64
CA ILE A 357 44.27 6.76 -52.94
C ILE A 357 44.91 6.78 -51.53
N VAL A 358 44.10 6.43 -50.50
CA VAL A 358 44.40 5.71 -49.22
C VAL A 358 45.77 6.01 -48.53
N GLU A 359 45.84 6.41 -47.26
CA GLU A 359 45.24 5.71 -46.10
C GLU A 359 44.94 6.61 -44.87
N SER A 360 44.27 6.01 -43.88
CA SER A 360 44.08 6.40 -42.47
C SER A 360 44.52 7.79 -41.98
N ASP A 361 43.55 8.52 -41.42
CA ASP A 361 43.83 9.40 -40.28
C ASP A 361 42.74 9.25 -39.22
N SER A 362 43.12 9.22 -37.94
CA SER A 362 42.26 8.77 -36.84
C SER A 362 42.08 9.83 -35.76
N ASP A 363 41.07 10.70 -35.92
CA ASP A 363 40.62 11.57 -34.84
C ASP A 363 39.08 11.59 -34.72
N SER A 364 38.57 11.05 -33.61
CA SER A 364 37.14 10.77 -33.40
C SER A 364 36.44 11.88 -32.60
N THR A 365 36.55 13.12 -33.09
CA THR A 365 35.90 14.27 -32.47
C THR A 365 34.37 14.22 -32.62
N SER A 366 33.67 14.65 -31.57
CA SER A 366 32.22 14.48 -31.45
C SER A 366 31.42 15.42 -32.36
N GLY A 367 30.59 14.85 -33.23
CA GLY A 367 29.68 15.62 -34.09
C GLY A 367 28.54 16.30 -33.32
N ASP A 368 28.79 17.51 -32.82
CA ASP A 368 27.74 18.38 -32.29
C ASP A 368 26.84 18.93 -33.40
N ASN A 369 25.58 19.27 -33.08
CA ASN A 369 24.61 19.68 -34.08
C ASN A 369 24.78 21.14 -34.49
N ASP A 370 25.05 21.33 -35.79
CA ASP A 370 24.99 22.60 -36.52
C ASP A 370 23.84 23.52 -36.03
N GLN A 371 24.21 24.66 -35.44
CA GLN A 371 23.29 25.51 -34.67
C GLN A 371 22.35 26.32 -35.58
N ARG A 372 21.24 25.69 -35.97
CA ARG A 372 20.14 26.33 -36.71
C ARG A 372 19.50 27.47 -35.91
N ASN A 373 20.02 28.67 -36.07
CA ASN A 373 19.48 29.90 -35.53
C ASN A 373 18.16 30.28 -36.23
N TYR A 374 17.04 29.75 -35.72
CA TYR A 374 15.70 30.10 -36.17
C TYR A 374 15.42 31.60 -35.95
N LYS A 375 15.09 32.33 -37.03
CA LYS A 375 14.67 33.74 -36.97
C LYS A 375 13.46 33.91 -36.04
N TRP A 376 13.40 35.01 -35.28
CA TRP A 376 12.38 35.27 -34.25
C TRP A 376 10.93 35.00 -34.70
N TRP A 377 10.58 35.31 -35.95
CA TRP A 377 9.23 35.08 -36.49
C TRP A 377 8.81 33.61 -36.50
N HIS A 378 9.75 32.65 -36.55
CA HIS A 378 9.40 31.21 -36.44
C HIS A 378 8.85 30.89 -35.04
N TYR A 379 9.41 31.51 -33.99
CA TYR A 379 8.90 31.36 -32.62
C TYR A 379 7.53 32.04 -32.49
N VAL A 380 7.35 33.24 -33.05
CA VAL A 380 6.05 33.91 -33.06
C VAL A 380 5.01 33.07 -33.79
N LEU A 381 5.30 32.54 -34.98
CA LEU A 381 4.38 31.67 -35.72
C LEU A 381 4.10 30.35 -34.98
N ALA A 382 5.10 29.73 -34.35
CA ALA A 382 4.89 28.55 -33.52
C ALA A 382 3.99 28.84 -32.30
N ILE A 383 4.19 29.97 -31.61
CA ILE A 383 3.33 30.44 -30.51
C ILE A 383 1.91 30.71 -31.03
N SER A 384 1.75 31.41 -32.16
CA SER A 384 0.44 31.69 -32.76
C SER A 384 -0.31 30.41 -33.15
N LEU A 385 0.38 29.37 -33.63
CA LEU A 385 -0.23 28.07 -33.93
C LEU A 385 -0.66 27.33 -32.66
N ILE A 386 0.17 27.32 -31.61
CA ILE A 386 -0.18 26.71 -30.31
C ILE A 386 -1.38 27.43 -29.68
N ILE A 387 -1.37 28.77 -29.64
CA ILE A 387 -2.47 29.58 -29.13
C ILE A 387 -3.72 29.39 -29.99
N GLY A 388 -3.60 29.35 -31.32
CA GLY A 388 -4.73 29.11 -32.22
C GLY A 388 -5.42 27.77 -31.97
N VAL A 389 -4.66 26.69 -31.76
CA VAL A 389 -5.23 25.39 -31.38
C VAL A 389 -5.80 25.41 -29.96
N ALA A 390 -5.17 26.10 -29.00
CA ALA A 390 -5.72 26.25 -27.66
C ALA A 390 -7.05 27.01 -27.65
N VAL A 391 -7.16 28.11 -28.41
CA VAL A 391 -8.41 28.88 -28.57
C VAL A 391 -9.48 28.00 -29.18
N TRP A 392 -9.17 27.25 -30.24
CA TRP A 392 -10.12 26.31 -30.86
C TRP A 392 -10.55 25.17 -29.91
N ALA A 393 -9.61 24.57 -29.18
CA ALA A 393 -9.88 23.40 -28.34
C ALA A 393 -10.67 23.75 -27.07
N TYR A 394 -10.42 24.92 -26.48
CA TYR A 394 -11.09 25.41 -25.27
C TYR A 394 -12.25 26.37 -25.57
N TRP A 395 -12.52 26.67 -26.86
CA TRP A 395 -13.67 27.50 -27.28
C TRP A 395 -15.00 27.09 -26.61
N PRO A 396 -15.37 25.79 -26.50
CA PRO A 396 -16.64 25.39 -25.90
C PRO A 396 -16.82 25.85 -24.45
N ILE A 397 -15.73 25.99 -23.69
CA ILE A 397 -15.79 26.44 -22.28
C ILE A 397 -15.56 27.96 -22.14
N LEU A 398 -14.80 28.56 -23.07
CA LEU A 398 -14.56 30.01 -23.12
C LEU A 398 -15.79 30.78 -23.60
N THR A 399 -16.66 30.16 -24.40
CA THR A 399 -17.96 30.72 -24.81
C THR A 399 -19.15 29.96 -24.22
N ALA A 400 -18.96 29.29 -23.07
CA ALA A 400 -20.06 28.61 -22.38
C ALA A 400 -21.09 29.64 -21.88
N PRO A 401 -22.39 29.46 -22.19
CA PRO A 401 -23.47 30.24 -21.59
C PRO A 401 -23.46 30.14 -20.06
N LEU A 402 -23.84 31.22 -19.36
CA LEU A 402 -23.77 31.28 -17.90
C LEU A 402 -24.68 30.25 -17.19
N ASP A 403 -25.76 29.80 -17.83
CA ASP A 403 -26.61 28.69 -17.36
C ASP A 403 -25.92 27.31 -17.43
N LYS A 404 -24.81 27.20 -18.18
CA LYS A 404 -24.11 25.96 -18.55
C LYS A 404 -22.59 26.03 -18.36
N ILE A 405 -22.09 26.94 -17.52
CA ILE A 405 -20.65 27.17 -17.33
C ILE A 405 -19.99 26.22 -16.32
N TYR A 406 -20.76 25.30 -15.73
CA TYR A 406 -20.34 24.56 -14.54
C TYR A 406 -19.46 23.33 -14.90
N PRO A 407 -18.43 23.02 -14.10
CA PRO A 407 -17.60 21.84 -14.32
C PRO A 407 -18.26 20.57 -13.76
N TYR A 408 -17.94 19.43 -14.37
CA TYR A 408 -18.49 18.11 -14.00
C TYR A 408 -17.43 17.14 -13.42
N GLY A 409 -16.17 17.55 -13.32
CA GLY A 409 -15.08 16.72 -12.79
C GLY A 409 -15.17 16.50 -11.28
N SER A 410 -14.67 15.35 -10.79
CA SER A 410 -14.93 14.88 -9.42
C SER A 410 -14.51 15.86 -8.33
N ASP A 411 -13.30 16.42 -8.44
CA ASP A 411 -12.70 17.32 -7.45
C ASP A 411 -13.05 18.80 -7.70
N ALA A 412 -13.70 19.09 -8.83
CA ALA A 412 -13.83 20.44 -9.39
C ALA A 412 -14.38 21.46 -8.39
N TRP A 413 -15.55 21.18 -7.82
CA TRP A 413 -16.26 22.11 -6.93
C TRP A 413 -15.51 22.32 -5.61
N CYS A 414 -14.72 21.34 -5.15
CA CYS A 414 -13.88 21.48 -3.95
C CYS A 414 -12.72 22.47 -4.16
N HIS A 415 -12.16 22.51 -5.37
CA HIS A 415 -11.09 23.45 -5.69
C HIS A 415 -11.64 24.86 -5.96
N LEU A 416 -12.80 24.98 -6.60
CA LEU A 416 -13.46 26.28 -6.77
C LEU A 416 -13.92 26.87 -5.44
N PHE A 417 -14.38 26.03 -4.51
CA PHE A 417 -14.73 26.45 -3.16
C PHE A 417 -13.54 27.14 -2.45
N LYS A 418 -12.38 26.49 -2.46
CA LYS A 418 -11.15 27.01 -1.83
C LYS A 418 -10.65 28.28 -2.50
N ALA A 419 -10.80 28.41 -3.82
CA ALA A 419 -10.43 29.62 -4.56
C ALA A 419 -11.41 30.78 -4.34
N ASP A 420 -12.72 30.52 -4.26
CA ASP A 420 -13.74 31.54 -3.98
C ASP A 420 -13.67 32.04 -2.53
N PHE A 421 -13.49 31.12 -1.56
CA PHE A 421 -13.18 31.46 -0.17
C PHE A 421 -11.95 32.37 -0.07
N LEU A 422 -10.83 31.97 -0.67
CA LEU A 422 -9.60 32.78 -0.65
C LEU A 422 -9.78 34.15 -1.33
N SER A 423 -10.52 34.22 -2.43
CA SER A 423 -10.87 35.48 -3.11
C SER A 423 -11.65 36.43 -2.18
N LYS A 424 -12.61 35.89 -1.41
CA LYS A 424 -13.40 36.63 -0.41
C LYS A 424 -12.56 37.06 0.79
N GLU A 425 -11.64 36.24 1.28
CA GLU A 425 -10.75 36.59 2.40
C GLU A 425 -9.71 37.65 2.02
N ILE A 426 -9.14 37.59 0.81
CA ILE A 426 -8.24 38.63 0.28
C ILE A 426 -8.94 40.00 0.24
N LEU A 427 -10.23 40.06 -0.12
CA LEU A 427 -11.03 41.29 -0.08
C LEU A 427 -11.28 41.84 1.34
N LYS A 428 -11.19 41.00 2.38
CA LYS A 428 -11.23 41.40 3.79
C LYS A 428 -9.85 41.79 4.35
N GLY A 429 -8.79 41.71 3.55
CA GLY A 429 -7.40 41.88 3.99
C GLY A 429 -6.80 40.65 4.67
N ASN A 430 -7.49 39.49 4.64
CA ASN A 430 -7.00 38.23 5.18
C ASN A 430 -6.28 37.44 4.08
N TYR A 431 -4.99 37.77 3.88
CA TYR A 431 -4.20 37.27 2.76
C TYR A 431 -3.69 35.82 2.89
N TYR A 432 -3.84 35.17 4.05
CA TYR A 432 -3.40 33.78 4.28
C TYR A 432 -4.28 33.09 5.36
N PRO A 433 -5.59 32.89 5.09
CA PRO A 433 -6.55 32.43 6.09
C PRO A 433 -6.19 31.05 6.66
N GLN A 434 -5.92 30.99 7.98
CA GLN A 434 -5.53 29.74 8.65
C GLN A 434 -6.69 28.88 9.08
N TYR A 435 -7.89 29.44 9.19
CA TYR A 435 -9.04 28.73 9.73
C TYR A 435 -10.31 28.90 8.90
N TYR A 436 -11.16 27.88 8.89
CA TYR A 436 -12.45 27.89 8.22
C TYR A 436 -13.40 26.83 8.78
N THR A 437 -14.66 27.20 9.08
CA THR A 437 -15.60 26.35 9.82
C THR A 437 -16.51 25.48 8.97
N TYR A 438 -16.89 25.92 7.76
CA TYR A 438 -17.94 25.29 6.95
C TYR A 438 -17.47 24.00 6.21
N TRP A 439 -16.52 23.26 6.78
CA TRP A 439 -15.86 22.11 6.17
C TRP A 439 -15.21 21.24 7.26
N HIS A 440 -15.54 19.94 7.33
CA HIS A 440 -14.96 18.94 8.26
C HIS A 440 -15.00 19.29 9.77
N ASN A 441 -16.09 19.89 10.28
CA ASN A 441 -16.18 20.42 11.66
C ASN A 441 -15.10 21.48 12.00
N GLY A 442 -14.56 22.17 10.97
CA GLY A 442 -13.49 23.13 11.11
C GLY A 442 -12.15 22.59 10.60
N VAL A 443 -11.48 23.36 9.75
CA VAL A 443 -10.24 22.91 9.08
C VAL A 443 -9.25 24.05 8.89
N GLN A 444 -7.98 23.71 8.66
CA GLN A 444 -6.93 24.63 8.25
C GLN A 444 -6.70 24.54 6.72
N PRO A 445 -7.44 25.29 5.88
CA PRO A 445 -7.56 25.02 4.45
C PRO A 445 -6.25 25.19 3.67
N PHE A 446 -5.35 26.07 4.11
CA PHE A 446 -4.05 26.28 3.47
C PHE A 446 -2.87 25.73 4.28
N ARG A 447 -3.14 24.96 5.35
CA ARG A 447 -2.14 24.07 5.97
C ARG A 447 -1.99 22.80 5.14
N TYR A 448 -3.07 22.04 4.95
CA TYR A 448 -3.01 20.70 4.35
C TYR A 448 -3.12 20.70 2.81
N TRP A 449 -3.80 21.69 2.21
CA TRP A 449 -3.86 21.83 0.74
C TRP A 449 -2.91 22.92 0.25
N ALA A 450 -2.12 22.58 -0.76
CA ALA A 450 -1.03 23.42 -1.25
C ALA A 450 -1.55 24.71 -1.92
N PRO A 451 -1.05 25.90 -1.52
CA PRO A 451 -1.76 27.16 -1.73
C PRO A 451 -1.77 27.67 -3.18
N LEU A 452 -0.67 27.55 -3.92
CA LEU A 452 -0.35 28.42 -5.06
C LEU A 452 -1.41 28.42 -6.17
N THR A 453 -2.01 27.27 -6.45
CA THR A 453 -3.10 27.15 -7.45
C THR A 453 -4.31 28.00 -7.07
N TYR A 454 -4.69 28.02 -5.79
CA TYR A 454 -5.85 28.77 -5.33
C TYR A 454 -5.62 30.27 -5.40
N TYR A 455 -4.41 30.77 -5.15
CA TYR A 455 -4.08 32.19 -5.34
C TYR A 455 -4.21 32.62 -6.81
N ILE A 456 -3.83 31.77 -7.76
CA ILE A 456 -3.96 32.07 -9.19
C ILE A 456 -5.44 32.11 -9.60
N ILE A 457 -6.25 31.12 -9.19
CA ILE A 457 -7.68 31.11 -9.50
C ILE A 457 -8.42 32.25 -8.78
N ALA A 458 -8.08 32.55 -7.53
CA ALA A 458 -8.64 33.66 -6.77
C ALA A 458 -8.31 35.02 -7.41
N LEU A 459 -7.08 35.24 -7.87
CA LEU A 459 -6.69 36.47 -8.58
C LEU A 459 -7.47 36.64 -9.88
N ILE A 460 -7.74 35.56 -10.62
CA ILE A 460 -8.60 35.62 -11.80
C ILE A 460 -10.06 35.88 -11.38
N ASN A 461 -10.55 35.29 -10.28
CA ASN A 461 -11.90 35.51 -9.74
C ASN A 461 -12.14 36.97 -9.33
N LEU A 462 -11.13 37.68 -8.81
CA LEU A 462 -11.21 39.12 -8.53
C LEU A 462 -11.45 39.96 -9.80
N LEU A 463 -11.02 39.48 -10.97
CA LEU A 463 -11.23 40.13 -12.26
C LEU A 463 -12.55 39.72 -12.92
N THR A 464 -12.89 38.42 -12.90
CA THR A 464 -14.11 37.87 -13.55
C THR A 464 -15.38 38.04 -12.72
N LYS A 465 -15.25 38.19 -11.39
CA LYS A 465 -16.32 38.17 -10.38
C LYS A 465 -17.20 36.90 -10.44
N ASN A 466 -16.65 35.81 -10.96
CA ASN A 466 -17.30 34.51 -11.08
C ASN A 466 -16.23 33.41 -11.16
N VAL A 467 -16.25 32.48 -10.19
CA VAL A 467 -15.20 31.47 -10.03
C VAL A 467 -15.24 30.38 -11.11
N PHE A 468 -16.39 30.13 -11.72
CA PHE A 468 -16.54 29.21 -12.86
C PHE A 468 -15.99 29.82 -14.15
N VAL A 469 -16.19 31.13 -14.37
CA VAL A 469 -15.51 31.89 -15.44
C VAL A 469 -13.99 31.91 -15.19
N ALA A 470 -13.56 32.12 -13.94
CA ALA A 470 -12.15 32.13 -13.57
C ALA A 470 -11.46 30.78 -13.83
N LEU A 471 -12.15 29.67 -13.56
CA LEU A 471 -11.69 28.32 -13.91
C LEU A 471 -11.42 28.17 -15.41
N ASN A 472 -12.36 28.59 -16.27
CA ASN A 472 -12.24 28.36 -17.70
C ASN A 472 -11.05 29.14 -18.28
N TYR A 473 -10.77 30.35 -17.78
CA TYR A 473 -9.54 31.08 -18.10
C TYR A 473 -8.28 30.44 -17.50
N TYR A 474 -8.34 29.89 -16.29
CA TYR A 474 -7.22 29.17 -15.66
C TYR A 474 -6.82 27.92 -16.45
N LEU A 475 -7.78 27.09 -16.86
CA LEU A 475 -7.54 25.88 -17.66
C LEU A 475 -6.92 26.23 -19.02
N PHE A 476 -7.50 27.22 -19.70
CA PHE A 476 -6.97 27.75 -20.96
C PHE A 476 -5.55 28.32 -20.82
N GLY A 477 -5.29 29.06 -19.74
CA GLY A 477 -3.96 29.59 -19.41
C GLY A 477 -2.93 28.48 -19.16
N CYS A 478 -3.29 27.44 -18.42
CA CYS A 478 -2.43 26.26 -18.19
C CYS A 478 -2.15 25.50 -19.50
N ALA A 479 -3.15 25.35 -20.37
CA ALA A 479 -2.98 24.70 -21.68
C ALA A 479 -2.00 25.48 -22.57
N ILE A 480 -2.15 26.81 -22.68
CA ILE A 480 -1.22 27.69 -23.40
C ILE A 480 0.18 27.62 -22.80
N LEU A 481 0.31 27.72 -21.47
CA LEU A 481 1.59 27.67 -20.76
C LEU A 481 2.34 26.36 -21.09
N GLY A 482 1.70 25.21 -20.90
CA GLY A 482 2.28 23.92 -21.20
C GLY A 482 2.66 23.77 -22.68
N GLY A 483 1.79 24.20 -23.60
CA GLY A 483 2.05 24.17 -25.03
C GLY A 483 3.25 25.04 -25.44
N ILE A 484 3.38 26.25 -24.90
CA ILE A 484 4.50 27.15 -25.19
C ILE A 484 5.80 26.64 -24.56
N CYS A 485 5.76 26.04 -23.36
CA CYS A 485 6.95 25.48 -22.71
C CYS A 485 7.65 24.37 -23.54
N TRP A 486 6.93 23.70 -24.45
CA TRP A 486 7.56 22.76 -25.41
C TRP A 486 8.56 23.44 -26.36
N LEU A 487 8.39 24.72 -26.70
CA LEU A 487 9.27 25.43 -27.62
C LEU A 487 10.71 25.58 -27.11
N ILE A 488 10.95 25.37 -25.81
CA ILE A 488 12.30 25.37 -25.23
C ILE A 488 13.11 24.14 -25.73
N PHE A 489 12.44 23.04 -26.12
CA PHE A 489 13.07 21.89 -26.77
C PHE A 489 13.42 22.11 -28.25
N SER A 490 13.10 23.28 -28.83
CA SER A 490 13.42 23.61 -30.24
C SER A 490 14.89 23.39 -30.61
N LYS A 491 15.83 23.56 -29.67
CA LYS A 491 17.26 23.26 -29.85
C LYS A 491 17.60 21.76 -29.89
N ARG A 492 16.74 20.88 -29.35
CA ARG A 492 16.95 19.41 -29.32
C ARG A 492 16.26 18.67 -30.46
N ILE A 493 15.05 19.10 -30.83
CA ILE A 493 14.21 18.38 -31.80
C ILE A 493 13.86 19.18 -33.05
N GLY A 494 14.19 20.49 -33.08
CA GLY A 494 13.78 21.43 -34.11
C GLY A 494 12.51 22.19 -33.72
N ILE A 495 12.38 23.44 -34.18
CA ILE A 495 11.27 24.32 -33.76
C ILE A 495 9.90 23.82 -34.19
N TRP A 496 9.79 23.18 -35.36
CA TRP A 496 8.50 22.67 -35.87
C TRP A 496 8.08 21.39 -35.15
N GLN A 497 9.02 20.51 -34.81
CA GLN A 497 8.78 19.35 -33.95
C GLN A 497 8.34 19.78 -32.55
N ALA A 498 8.97 20.82 -31.99
CA ALA A 498 8.58 21.41 -30.72
C ALA A 498 7.19 22.07 -30.78
N ALA A 499 6.85 22.74 -31.89
CA ALA A 499 5.52 23.31 -32.12
C ALA A 499 4.44 22.24 -32.24
N LEU A 500 4.68 21.18 -33.03
CA LEU A 500 3.76 20.04 -33.15
C LEU A 500 3.57 19.31 -31.80
N GLY A 501 4.65 19.10 -31.04
CA GLY A 501 4.58 18.55 -29.69
C GLY A 501 3.81 19.44 -28.70
N GLY A 502 4.03 20.75 -28.75
CA GLY A 502 3.27 21.73 -27.95
C GLY A 502 1.77 21.76 -28.32
N ILE A 503 1.44 21.65 -29.60
CA ILE A 503 0.05 21.51 -30.09
C ILE A 503 -0.59 20.22 -29.54
N ILE A 504 0.11 19.08 -29.58
CA ILE A 504 -0.40 17.85 -28.94
C ILE A 504 -0.54 18.04 -27.43
N TRP A 505 0.38 18.72 -26.74
CA TRP A 505 0.33 18.92 -25.29
C TRP A 505 -0.89 19.73 -24.82
N VAL A 506 -1.34 20.71 -25.61
CA VAL A 506 -2.59 21.48 -25.37
C VAL A 506 -3.82 20.58 -25.31
N VAL A 507 -3.84 19.51 -26.13
CA VAL A 507 -4.97 18.58 -26.27
C VAL A 507 -4.64 17.15 -25.79
N TRP A 508 -3.58 16.97 -24.99
CA TRP A 508 -3.11 15.62 -24.66
C TRP A 508 -4.09 14.88 -23.77
N LEU A 509 -4.22 13.57 -23.99
CA LEU A 509 -5.24 12.74 -23.36
C LEU A 509 -5.16 12.70 -21.83
N ASP A 510 -3.98 12.76 -21.20
CA ASP A 510 -3.84 12.88 -19.74
C ASP A 510 -4.28 14.28 -19.28
N ASN A 511 -3.76 15.32 -19.94
CA ASN A 511 -3.98 16.73 -19.60
C ASN A 511 -5.47 17.11 -19.64
N ILE A 512 -6.20 16.65 -20.67
CA ILE A 512 -7.67 16.84 -20.78
C ILE A 512 -8.40 16.11 -19.65
N LYS A 513 -8.02 14.86 -19.32
CA LYS A 513 -8.72 14.06 -18.30
C LYS A 513 -8.52 14.63 -16.91
N GLU A 514 -7.31 15.08 -16.56
CA GLU A 514 -7.08 15.73 -15.28
C GLU A 514 -7.80 17.09 -15.17
N SER A 515 -7.96 17.79 -16.30
CA SER A 515 -8.71 19.06 -16.37
C SER A 515 -10.23 18.89 -16.24
N PHE A 516 -10.83 17.89 -16.90
CA PHE A 516 -12.29 17.77 -17.02
C PHE A 516 -12.92 16.58 -16.28
N LEU A 517 -12.24 15.42 -16.19
CA LEU A 517 -12.75 14.25 -15.44
C LEU A 517 -12.35 14.28 -13.97
N SER A 518 -11.05 14.45 -13.68
CA SER A 518 -10.59 14.58 -12.30
C SER A 518 -11.03 15.94 -11.72
N GLY A 519 -10.92 17.00 -12.53
CA GLY A 519 -11.05 18.37 -12.04
C GLY A 519 -9.91 18.76 -11.08
N ASN A 520 -8.78 18.04 -11.12
CA ASN A 520 -7.67 18.22 -10.18
C ASN A 520 -6.78 19.39 -10.62
N TYR A 521 -7.31 20.60 -10.46
CA TYR A 521 -6.70 21.82 -10.97
C TYR A 521 -5.25 22.05 -10.50
N PRO A 522 -4.84 21.72 -9.25
CA PRO A 522 -3.44 21.88 -8.87
C PRO A 522 -2.49 20.98 -9.67
N ARG A 523 -2.92 19.76 -10.04
CA ARG A 523 -2.15 18.90 -10.94
C ARG A 523 -2.08 19.47 -12.36
N VAL A 524 -3.13 20.12 -12.87
CA VAL A 524 -3.14 20.75 -14.21
C VAL A 524 -2.02 21.80 -14.35
N LEU A 525 -1.77 22.62 -13.33
CA LEU A 525 -0.65 23.56 -13.34
C LEU A 525 0.72 22.86 -13.25
N THR A 526 0.87 21.80 -12.44
CA THR A 526 2.13 21.03 -12.41
C THR A 526 2.43 20.36 -13.77
N ILE A 527 1.40 19.91 -14.49
CA ILE A 527 1.50 19.39 -15.86
C ILE A 527 1.95 20.49 -16.84
N ALA A 528 1.40 21.70 -16.73
CA ALA A 528 1.80 22.85 -17.56
C ALA A 528 3.28 23.26 -17.33
N LEU A 529 3.78 23.11 -16.11
CA LEU A 529 5.15 23.46 -15.73
C LEU A 529 6.19 22.35 -16.01
N LEU A 530 5.77 21.09 -16.15
CA LEU A 530 6.67 19.94 -16.31
C LEU A 530 7.60 20.02 -17.55
N PRO A 531 7.17 20.47 -18.75
CA PRO A 531 8.07 20.63 -19.91
C PRO A 531 9.23 21.60 -19.65
N LEU A 532 8.95 22.70 -18.93
CA LEU A 532 9.95 23.68 -18.50
C LEU A 532 10.91 23.07 -17.46
N LEU A 533 10.39 22.33 -16.49
CA LEU A 533 11.18 21.67 -15.44
C LEU A 533 12.18 20.67 -16.04
N LEU A 534 11.75 19.80 -16.94
CA LEU A 534 12.61 18.78 -17.56
C LEU A 534 13.79 19.42 -18.30
N GLU A 535 13.55 20.48 -19.07
CA GLU A 535 14.61 21.14 -19.85
C GLU A 535 15.60 21.93 -18.97
N LEU A 536 15.10 22.60 -17.92
CA LEU A 536 15.95 23.27 -16.93
C LEU A 536 16.77 22.26 -16.10
N PHE A 537 16.21 21.09 -15.81
CA PHE A 537 16.89 20.00 -15.12
C PHE A 537 18.03 19.41 -15.96
N ILE A 538 17.79 19.09 -17.23
CA ILE A 538 18.86 18.64 -18.15
C ILE A 538 19.98 19.69 -18.26
N LYS A 539 19.63 20.97 -18.38
CA LYS A 539 20.61 22.07 -18.37
C LYS A 539 21.36 22.20 -17.04
N THR A 540 20.69 21.94 -15.90
CA THR A 540 21.34 21.98 -14.58
C THR A 540 22.42 20.91 -14.45
N MET A 541 22.19 19.72 -15.01
CA MET A 541 23.16 18.61 -15.01
C MET A 541 24.30 18.82 -16.02
N LYS A 542 24.01 19.26 -17.25
CA LYS A 542 25.02 19.41 -18.33
C LYS A 542 25.79 20.74 -18.28
N GLU A 543 25.18 21.84 -17.85
CA GLU A 543 25.82 23.17 -17.84
C GLU A 543 26.34 23.54 -16.44
N GLU A 544 27.27 22.74 -15.90
CA GLU A 544 27.83 22.91 -14.53
C GLU A 544 28.30 24.36 -14.24
N LYS A 545 28.86 25.05 -15.23
CA LYS A 545 29.33 26.44 -15.10
C LYS A 545 28.20 27.49 -14.99
N LYS A 546 26.91 27.14 -15.12
CA LYS A 546 25.74 28.06 -15.07
C LYS A 546 24.78 27.72 -13.93
N VAL A 547 24.98 28.33 -12.76
CA VAL A 547 24.17 28.11 -11.54
C VAL A 547 22.73 28.66 -11.65
N ILE A 548 22.45 29.49 -12.66
CA ILE A 548 21.09 30.05 -12.87
C ILE A 548 20.03 28.96 -13.17
N TYR A 549 20.40 27.85 -13.80
CA TYR A 549 19.47 26.74 -14.02
C TYR A 549 19.16 25.98 -12.73
N PHE A 550 20.16 25.77 -11.87
CA PHE A 550 19.98 25.18 -10.54
C PHE A 550 18.97 25.98 -9.71
N LEU A 551 19.09 27.32 -9.72
CA LEU A 551 18.12 28.22 -9.11
C LEU A 551 16.71 28.04 -9.69
N PHE A 552 16.56 28.05 -11.02
CA PHE A 552 15.23 27.89 -11.62
C PHE A 552 14.63 26.50 -11.37
N VAL A 553 15.42 25.43 -11.32
CA VAL A 553 14.92 24.09 -10.92
C VAL A 553 14.45 24.10 -9.47
N ALA A 554 15.24 24.65 -8.54
CA ALA A 554 14.86 24.69 -7.12
C ALA A 554 13.59 25.54 -6.88
N LEU A 555 13.51 26.72 -7.51
CA LEU A 555 12.31 27.57 -7.45
C LEU A 555 11.08 26.90 -8.09
N LEU A 556 11.27 26.19 -9.21
CA LEU A 556 10.17 25.52 -9.91
C LEU A 556 9.68 24.28 -9.16
N ILE A 557 10.57 23.51 -8.51
CA ILE A 557 10.17 22.45 -7.59
C ILE A 557 9.44 23.02 -6.37
N CYS A 558 9.91 24.12 -5.78
CA CYS A 558 9.18 24.80 -4.70
C CYS A 558 7.76 25.21 -5.14
N ALA A 559 7.62 25.83 -6.32
CA ALA A 559 6.31 26.17 -6.89
C ALA A 559 5.43 24.94 -7.14
N ILE A 560 6.01 23.83 -7.62
CA ILE A 560 5.30 22.57 -7.85
C ILE A 560 4.90 21.89 -6.54
N VAL A 561 5.69 21.97 -5.46
CA VAL A 561 5.27 21.57 -4.11
C VAL A 561 4.08 22.39 -3.64
N LEU A 562 4.14 23.71 -3.79
CA LEU A 562 3.07 24.64 -3.43
C LEU A 562 1.83 24.52 -4.34
N CYS A 563 1.89 23.73 -5.42
CA CYS A 563 0.72 23.27 -6.18
C CYS A 563 0.24 21.89 -5.73
N HIS A 564 1.14 20.89 -5.67
CA HIS A 564 0.80 19.53 -5.23
C HIS A 564 2.08 18.78 -4.77
N PRO A 565 2.28 18.55 -3.46
CA PRO A 565 3.54 17.98 -2.92
C PRO A 565 3.84 16.57 -3.42
N MET A 566 2.83 15.69 -3.49
CA MET A 566 3.02 14.32 -3.99
C MET A 566 3.40 14.26 -5.48
N ILE A 567 2.93 15.21 -6.31
CA ILE A 567 3.38 15.31 -7.71
C ILE A 567 4.82 15.85 -7.78
N ALA A 568 5.21 16.76 -6.89
CA ALA A 568 6.61 17.20 -6.77
C ALA A 568 7.55 16.03 -6.42
N ALA A 569 7.15 15.16 -5.49
CA ALA A 569 7.89 13.95 -5.13
C ALA A 569 8.01 12.97 -6.30
N ILE A 570 6.91 12.72 -7.02
CA ILE A 570 6.89 11.91 -8.24
C ILE A 570 7.83 12.48 -9.31
N TYR A 571 7.79 13.78 -9.58
CA TYR A 571 8.71 14.43 -10.52
C TYR A 571 10.16 14.35 -10.04
N GLY A 572 10.43 14.47 -8.74
CA GLY A 572 11.75 14.25 -8.16
C GLY A 572 12.30 12.85 -8.46
N VAL A 573 11.52 11.80 -8.15
CA VAL A 573 11.88 10.40 -8.40
C VAL A 573 12.06 10.12 -9.90
N SER A 574 11.14 10.60 -10.74
CA SER A 574 11.19 10.38 -12.19
C SER A 574 12.31 11.15 -12.90
N LEU A 575 12.66 12.34 -12.42
CA LEU A 575 13.82 13.10 -12.94
C LEU A 575 15.14 12.49 -12.47
N LEU A 576 15.21 11.96 -11.24
CA LEU A 576 16.38 11.24 -10.74
C LEU A 576 16.62 9.91 -11.49
N SER A 577 15.59 9.10 -11.72
CA SER A 577 15.76 7.85 -12.49
C SER A 577 16.18 8.11 -13.93
N PHE A 578 15.60 9.13 -14.57
CA PHE A 578 16.06 9.63 -15.88
C PHE A 578 17.51 10.12 -15.86
N ALA A 579 17.94 10.85 -14.82
CA ALA A 579 19.32 11.32 -14.66
C ALA A 579 20.30 10.16 -14.45
N ILE A 580 19.92 9.14 -13.68
CA ILE A 580 20.71 7.93 -13.47
C ILE A 580 20.92 7.20 -14.82
N LEU A 581 19.88 7.10 -15.66
CA LEU A 581 20.04 6.56 -17.02
C LEU A 581 20.98 7.42 -17.88
N LEU A 582 20.85 8.76 -17.87
CA LEU A 582 21.80 9.64 -18.59
C LEU A 582 23.25 9.40 -18.14
N TRP A 583 23.48 9.20 -16.84
CA TRP A 583 24.81 8.92 -16.29
C TRP A 583 25.33 7.54 -16.75
N PHE A 584 24.49 6.49 -16.74
CA PHE A 584 24.86 5.18 -17.29
C PHE A 584 25.20 5.21 -18.80
N TRP A 585 24.58 6.10 -19.58
CA TRP A 585 24.94 6.32 -20.99
C TRP A 585 26.22 7.17 -21.19
N GLY A 586 26.90 7.59 -20.11
CA GLY A 586 28.02 8.55 -20.16
C GLY A 586 27.62 9.98 -20.56
N ASP A 587 26.32 10.26 -20.61
CA ASP A 587 25.74 11.48 -21.18
C ASP A 587 25.81 12.67 -20.20
N ILE A 588 26.05 12.43 -18.90
CA ILE A 588 26.33 13.42 -17.86
C ILE A 588 27.44 12.93 -16.91
N SER A 589 28.15 13.86 -16.27
CA SER A 589 29.11 13.54 -15.21
C SER A 589 28.40 13.14 -13.91
N LEU A 590 29.08 12.39 -13.02
CA LEU A 590 28.59 12.12 -11.66
C LEU A 590 28.37 13.42 -10.86
N LYS A 591 29.18 14.46 -11.11
CA LYS A 591 29.01 15.80 -10.52
C LYS A 591 27.71 16.46 -11.02
N GLY A 592 27.38 16.30 -12.30
CA GLY A 592 26.13 16.72 -12.91
C GLY A 592 24.91 16.00 -12.32
N LEU A 593 25.00 14.68 -12.12
CA LEU A 593 23.96 13.87 -11.45
C LEU A 593 23.69 14.35 -10.02
N ILE A 594 24.75 14.44 -9.18
CA ILE A 594 24.67 14.92 -7.79
C ILE A 594 24.08 16.34 -7.74
N ARG A 595 24.55 17.23 -8.62
CA ARG A 595 24.03 18.61 -8.75
C ARG A 595 22.55 18.64 -9.15
N GLY A 596 22.10 17.72 -9.99
CA GLY A 596 20.69 17.54 -10.33
C GLY A 596 19.87 17.19 -9.09
N GLY A 597 20.28 16.17 -8.34
CA GLY A 597 19.62 15.78 -7.08
C GLY A 597 19.58 16.91 -6.05
N LEU A 598 20.70 17.62 -5.86
CA LEU A 598 20.78 18.78 -4.98
C LEU A 598 19.85 19.92 -5.41
N ALA A 599 19.61 20.13 -6.70
CA ALA A 599 18.67 21.15 -7.19
C ALA A 599 17.21 20.80 -6.86
N LEU A 600 16.85 19.52 -7.01
CA LEU A 600 15.52 19.01 -6.64
C LEU A 600 15.31 19.12 -5.12
N PHE A 601 16.26 18.62 -4.32
CA PHE A 601 16.23 18.67 -2.86
C PHE A 601 16.19 20.11 -2.32
N SER A 602 16.95 21.03 -2.92
CA SER A 602 16.90 22.46 -2.60
C SER A 602 15.50 23.05 -2.74
N GLY A 603 14.74 22.64 -3.76
CA GLY A 603 13.36 23.09 -3.95
C GLY A 603 12.40 22.61 -2.85
N LEU A 604 12.60 21.39 -2.35
CA LEU A 604 11.85 20.86 -1.20
C LEU A 604 12.16 21.67 0.06
N LEU A 605 13.43 21.96 0.33
CA LEU A 605 13.85 22.76 1.49
C LEU A 605 13.36 24.23 1.45
N ILE A 606 13.36 24.85 0.26
CA ILE A 606 12.79 26.20 0.09
C ILE A 606 11.27 26.19 0.35
N SER A 607 10.57 25.08 0.09
CA SER A 607 9.13 24.94 0.38
C SER A 607 8.80 24.52 1.82
N SER A 608 9.80 24.18 2.65
CA SER A 608 9.59 23.64 4.00
C SER A 608 8.71 24.50 4.91
N TRP A 609 8.73 25.83 4.78
CA TRP A 609 7.85 26.75 5.54
C TRP A 609 6.37 26.34 5.50
N TRP A 610 5.92 25.82 4.37
CA TRP A 610 4.58 25.25 4.16
C TRP A 610 4.60 23.72 4.26
N LEU A 611 5.55 23.07 3.58
CA LEU A 611 5.57 21.60 3.45
C LEU A 611 5.70 20.89 4.81
N LEU A 612 6.49 21.42 5.74
CA LEU A 612 6.68 20.76 7.04
C LEU A 612 5.42 20.85 7.94
N PRO A 613 4.74 22.02 8.10
CA PRO A 613 3.43 22.09 8.77
C PRO A 613 2.30 21.38 8.01
N ALA A 614 2.41 21.18 6.70
CA ALA A 614 1.45 20.39 5.92
C ALA A 614 1.57 18.87 6.17
N LEU A 615 2.77 18.39 6.48
CA LEU A 615 3.09 16.99 6.76
C LEU A 615 2.96 16.60 8.24
N THR A 616 2.60 17.54 9.12
CA THR A 616 2.57 17.33 10.58
C THR A 616 1.28 17.89 11.19
N GLY A 617 0.82 17.33 12.31
CA GLY A 617 -0.20 17.96 13.17
C GLY A 617 -1.67 17.80 12.77
N GLY A 618 -2.04 16.74 12.05
CA GLY A 618 -3.44 16.39 11.75
C GLY A 618 -3.56 15.12 10.93
N GLY A 619 -4.79 14.62 10.72
CA GLY A 619 -5.06 13.35 10.03
C GLY A 619 -4.50 13.28 8.58
N ALA A 620 -4.31 14.45 7.95
CA ALA A 620 -3.65 14.60 6.65
C ALA A 620 -2.15 14.23 6.63
N GLY A 621 -1.48 14.22 7.80
CA GLY A 621 -0.04 14.00 7.97
C GLY A 621 0.37 12.54 7.85
N PHE A 622 0.06 11.90 6.70
CA PHE A 622 0.33 10.49 6.42
C PHE A 622 -0.08 9.51 7.53
N SER A 623 -1.24 9.76 8.16
CA SER A 623 -1.87 8.76 9.03
C SER A 623 -2.08 7.46 8.25
N ASP A 624 -1.94 6.29 8.90
CA ASP A 624 -2.18 5.00 8.24
C ASP A 624 -3.59 4.97 7.63
N GLU A 625 -4.58 5.52 8.34
CA GLU A 625 -5.96 5.74 7.87
C GLU A 625 -6.04 6.47 6.51
N SER A 626 -5.31 7.59 6.36
CA SER A 626 -5.27 8.34 5.08
C SER A 626 -4.67 7.52 3.93
N THR A 627 -3.88 6.48 4.23
CA THR A 627 -3.26 5.59 3.24
C THR A 627 -4.07 4.32 2.94
N LEU A 628 -5.15 4.03 3.69
CA LEU A 628 -6.00 2.83 3.51
C LEU A 628 -6.71 2.74 2.15
N SER A 629 -6.69 3.80 1.34
CA SER A 629 -7.22 3.77 -0.04
C SER A 629 -6.39 2.79 -0.90
N PRO A 630 -6.93 1.62 -1.30
CA PRO A 630 -6.12 0.59 -1.96
C PRO A 630 -5.62 1.09 -3.32
N THR A 631 -4.34 0.84 -3.62
CA THR A 631 -3.74 1.30 -4.87
C THR A 631 -4.48 0.72 -6.08
N ARG A 632 -5.07 1.60 -6.90
CA ARG A 632 -5.84 1.23 -8.09
C ARG A 632 -4.92 1.09 -9.30
N PHE A 633 -4.51 -0.14 -9.57
CA PHE A 633 -3.94 -0.56 -10.85
C PHE A 633 -5.01 -0.53 -11.95
N ILE A 634 -4.59 -0.43 -13.22
CA ILE A 634 -5.48 -0.42 -14.39
C ILE A 634 -4.88 -1.36 -15.44
N ALA A 635 -5.61 -2.38 -15.88
CA ALA A 635 -5.10 -3.35 -16.84
C ALA A 635 -4.84 -2.73 -18.24
N ALA A 636 -3.81 -3.18 -18.94
CA ALA A 636 -3.45 -2.65 -20.26
C ALA A 636 -4.58 -2.75 -21.31
N SER A 637 -5.39 -3.80 -21.23
CA SER A 637 -6.61 -4.01 -22.04
C SER A 637 -7.69 -2.94 -21.82
N ILE A 638 -7.68 -2.26 -20.68
CA ILE A 638 -8.54 -1.10 -20.37
C ILE A 638 -7.83 0.16 -20.87
N SER A 639 -6.56 0.36 -20.51
CA SER A 639 -5.79 1.58 -20.80
C SER A 639 -5.70 1.95 -22.28
N PHE A 640 -5.66 0.97 -23.18
CA PHE A 640 -5.55 1.21 -24.62
C PHE A 640 -6.87 1.02 -25.39
N ASN A 641 -8.00 0.79 -24.73
CA ASN A 641 -9.30 0.56 -25.37
C ASN A 641 -10.00 1.88 -25.79
N PRO A 642 -10.14 2.18 -27.10
CA PRO A 642 -10.69 3.44 -27.59
C PRO A 642 -12.21 3.61 -27.36
N HIS A 643 -12.94 2.55 -27.02
CA HIS A 643 -14.39 2.61 -26.76
C HIS A 643 -14.70 3.28 -25.41
N ILE A 644 -13.81 3.16 -24.42
CA ILE A 644 -14.00 3.76 -23.09
C ILE A 644 -13.32 5.13 -22.95
N ARG A 645 -13.12 5.87 -24.05
CA ARG A 645 -12.31 7.10 -24.07
C ARG A 645 -12.81 8.26 -23.20
N GLY A 646 -14.07 8.21 -22.75
CA GLY A 646 -14.64 9.12 -21.75
C GLY A 646 -14.32 8.73 -20.30
N SER A 647 -13.66 7.59 -20.07
CA SER A 647 -13.19 7.14 -18.75
C SER A 647 -11.81 7.68 -18.42
N ILE A 648 -11.60 7.96 -17.13
CA ILE A 648 -10.31 8.32 -16.53
C ILE A 648 -9.27 7.17 -16.55
N ASN A 649 -9.65 6.00 -17.07
CA ASN A 649 -8.78 4.82 -17.19
C ASN A 649 -8.19 4.63 -18.60
N TYR A 650 -8.73 5.30 -19.63
CA TYR A 650 -8.11 5.29 -20.97
C TYR A 650 -6.86 6.17 -20.98
N TRP A 651 -5.80 5.79 -21.71
CA TRP A 651 -4.57 6.58 -21.88
C TRP A 651 -4.31 6.99 -23.33
N GLY A 652 -4.73 6.18 -24.31
CA GLY A 652 -4.60 6.50 -25.74
C GLY A 652 -4.00 5.34 -26.53
N ILE A 653 -4.77 4.76 -27.47
CA ILE A 653 -4.28 3.72 -28.38
C ILE A 653 -3.12 4.22 -29.25
N SER A 654 -3.06 5.54 -29.51
CA SER A 654 -1.94 6.23 -30.16
C SER A 654 -0.57 5.98 -29.49
N LEU A 655 -0.52 5.69 -28.18
CA LEU A 655 0.72 5.35 -27.46
C LEU A 655 1.36 4.06 -27.98
N LEU A 656 0.57 3.05 -28.35
CA LEU A 656 1.09 1.78 -28.88
C LEU A 656 1.82 2.01 -30.22
N ALA A 657 1.27 2.89 -31.08
CA ALA A 657 1.92 3.31 -32.31
C ALA A 657 3.22 4.09 -32.05
N LEU A 658 3.25 4.99 -31.04
CA LEU A 658 4.50 5.67 -30.65
C LEU A 658 5.59 4.71 -30.19
N ILE A 659 5.23 3.73 -29.35
CA ILE A 659 6.14 2.74 -28.79
C ILE A 659 6.78 1.93 -29.93
N LEU A 660 5.97 1.42 -30.86
CA LEU A 660 6.44 0.71 -32.04
C LEU A 660 7.34 1.59 -32.92
N ILE A 661 6.92 2.83 -33.22
CA ILE A 661 7.71 3.79 -34.01
C ILE A 661 9.06 4.08 -33.34
N PHE A 662 9.10 4.25 -32.01
CA PHE A 662 10.35 4.53 -31.29
C PHE A 662 11.30 3.32 -31.31
N VAL A 663 10.80 2.11 -31.04
CA VAL A 663 11.60 0.87 -31.09
C VAL A 663 12.18 0.64 -32.49
N LEU A 664 11.36 0.73 -33.55
CA LEU A 664 11.83 0.58 -34.94
C LEU A 664 12.86 1.63 -35.37
N SER A 665 12.89 2.79 -34.69
CA SER A 665 13.85 3.87 -34.95
C SER A 665 14.96 3.99 -33.89
N TRP A 666 15.07 3.06 -32.95
CA TRP A 666 15.96 3.12 -31.76
C TRP A 666 17.40 3.56 -32.06
N ARG A 667 18.03 2.96 -33.07
CA ARG A 667 19.39 3.29 -33.56
C ARG A 667 19.57 4.75 -33.98
N TYR A 668 18.49 5.44 -34.35
CA TYR A 668 18.48 6.85 -34.76
C TYR A 668 18.03 7.82 -33.64
N ARG A 669 17.92 7.34 -32.40
CA ARG A 669 17.55 8.13 -31.21
C ARG A 669 18.81 8.47 -30.39
N SER A 670 18.85 9.68 -29.84
CA SER A 670 19.89 10.11 -28.91
C SER A 670 19.81 9.34 -27.59
N THR A 671 20.92 9.32 -26.85
CA THR A 671 21.06 8.89 -25.45
C THR A 671 19.95 9.46 -24.55
N TRP A 672 19.72 10.78 -24.59
CA TRP A 672 18.69 11.44 -23.80
C TRP A 672 17.27 11.01 -24.19
N ALA A 673 17.00 10.77 -25.47
CA ALA A 673 15.71 10.29 -25.94
C ALA A 673 15.45 8.83 -25.53
N LYS A 674 16.47 7.97 -25.62
CA LYS A 674 16.44 6.58 -25.14
C LYS A 674 16.19 6.52 -23.64
N SER A 675 16.84 7.40 -22.87
CA SER A 675 16.65 7.51 -21.43
C SER A 675 15.21 7.90 -21.06
N LEU A 676 14.66 8.94 -21.70
CA LEU A 676 13.24 9.30 -21.52
C LEU A 676 12.29 8.16 -21.90
N PHE A 677 12.55 7.47 -23.02
CA PHE A 677 11.72 6.36 -23.44
C PHE A 677 11.74 5.21 -22.43
N ILE A 678 12.92 4.79 -21.95
CA ILE A 678 13.05 3.76 -20.91
C ILE A 678 12.30 4.19 -19.63
N SER A 679 12.50 5.41 -19.14
CA SER A 679 11.77 5.93 -17.98
C SER A 679 10.25 5.93 -18.20
N GLY A 680 9.79 6.36 -19.38
CA GLY A 680 8.36 6.37 -19.74
C GLY A 680 7.76 4.97 -19.79
N ILE A 681 8.47 4.00 -20.38
CA ILE A 681 8.06 2.58 -20.42
C ILE A 681 8.03 1.97 -19.01
N PHE A 682 9.02 2.26 -18.16
CA PHE A 682 9.02 1.80 -16.78
C PHE A 682 7.83 2.35 -15.99
N TYR A 683 7.56 3.66 -16.07
CA TYR A 683 6.48 4.29 -15.33
C TYR A 683 5.07 4.00 -15.87
N ILE A 684 4.90 3.65 -17.15
CA ILE A 684 3.61 3.13 -17.63
C ILE A 684 3.42 1.66 -17.22
N ILE A 685 4.48 0.84 -17.22
CA ILE A 685 4.41 -0.57 -16.78
C ILE A 685 4.03 -0.71 -15.30
N LEU A 686 4.57 0.15 -14.42
CA LEU A 686 4.24 0.18 -12.99
C LEU A 686 2.74 0.36 -12.66
N THR A 687 1.93 0.80 -13.62
CA THR A 687 0.47 1.01 -13.44
C THR A 687 -0.38 -0.24 -13.66
N PHE A 688 0.20 -1.28 -14.26
CA PHE A 688 -0.49 -2.53 -14.60
C PHE A 688 -0.49 -3.50 -13.40
N PRO A 689 -1.60 -4.23 -13.12
CA PRO A 689 -1.70 -5.15 -11.98
C PRO A 689 -0.58 -6.19 -11.90
N GLU A 690 -0.13 -6.68 -13.06
CA GLU A 690 0.90 -7.69 -13.24
C GLU A 690 2.27 -7.25 -12.67
N PHE A 691 2.49 -5.95 -12.52
CA PHE A 691 3.73 -5.34 -12.02
C PHE A 691 3.60 -4.78 -10.60
N LYS A 692 2.55 -5.15 -9.85
CA LYS A 692 2.37 -4.80 -8.43
C LYS A 692 3.61 -5.10 -7.57
N PHE A 693 4.34 -6.17 -7.87
CA PHE A 693 5.59 -6.51 -7.16
C PHE A 693 6.66 -5.41 -7.29
N LEU A 694 6.76 -4.74 -8.45
CA LEU A 694 7.69 -3.62 -8.64
C LEU A 694 7.25 -2.36 -7.87
N GLN A 695 5.95 -2.09 -7.74
CA GLN A 695 5.49 -1.00 -6.86
C GLN A 695 5.84 -1.32 -5.40
N ASN A 696 5.61 -2.56 -4.95
CA ASN A 696 5.90 -2.96 -3.57
C ASN A 696 7.38 -2.73 -3.20
N LEU A 697 8.31 -2.88 -4.15
CA LEU A 697 9.75 -2.61 -3.99
C LEU A 697 10.12 -1.11 -3.94
N LEU A 698 9.23 -0.20 -4.31
CA LEU A 698 9.52 1.24 -4.24
C LEU A 698 9.49 1.75 -2.79
N PRO A 699 10.48 2.56 -2.35
CA PRO A 699 10.35 3.27 -1.09
C PRO A 699 9.16 4.23 -1.16
N LEU A 700 8.39 4.34 -0.08
CA LEU A 700 7.15 5.13 -0.03
C LEU A 700 6.09 4.69 -1.05
N ASN A 701 6.01 3.39 -1.36
CA ASN A 701 5.01 2.76 -2.24
C ASN A 701 3.54 3.15 -1.92
N ASN A 702 3.19 3.35 -0.66
CA ASN A 702 1.87 3.84 -0.19
C ASN A 702 1.55 5.27 -0.64
N LEU A 703 2.58 6.07 -0.96
CA LEU A 703 2.46 7.48 -1.39
C LEU A 703 2.68 7.63 -2.90
N LEU A 704 3.59 6.85 -3.49
CA LEU A 704 3.95 6.89 -4.92
C LEU A 704 2.96 6.09 -5.78
N TRP A 705 1.69 6.49 -5.76
CA TRP A 705 0.61 5.81 -6.51
C TRP A 705 0.90 5.77 -8.03
N PRO A 706 0.99 4.59 -8.67
CA PRO A 706 1.42 4.46 -10.06
C PRO A 706 0.66 5.35 -11.05
N LYS A 707 -0.67 5.47 -10.92
CA LYS A 707 -1.49 6.30 -11.82
C LYS A 707 -1.03 7.77 -11.87
N ARG A 708 -0.49 8.32 -10.76
CA ARG A 708 -0.05 9.73 -10.69
C ARG A 708 1.21 10.00 -11.54
N PHE A 709 1.98 8.98 -11.90
CA PHE A 709 3.13 9.10 -12.82
C PHE A 709 2.72 9.39 -14.27
N SER A 710 1.43 9.33 -14.64
CA SER A 710 1.00 9.50 -16.04
C SER A 710 1.37 10.84 -16.66
N SER A 711 1.43 11.91 -15.87
CA SER A 711 1.95 13.21 -16.33
C SER A 711 3.43 13.16 -16.74
N PHE A 712 4.28 12.40 -16.03
CA PHE A 712 5.68 12.24 -16.38
C PHE A 712 5.88 11.31 -17.57
N TRP A 713 5.29 10.10 -17.56
CA TRP A 713 5.47 9.19 -18.71
C TRP A 713 4.86 9.75 -19.99
N SER A 714 3.80 10.57 -19.89
CA SER A 714 3.24 11.30 -21.04
C SER A 714 4.27 12.21 -21.69
N LEU A 715 4.92 13.09 -20.92
CA LEU A 715 5.97 13.96 -21.47
C LEU A 715 7.14 13.15 -22.02
N ALA A 716 7.58 12.13 -21.28
CA ALA A 716 8.75 11.33 -21.64
C ALA A 716 8.55 10.60 -22.97
N LEU A 717 7.41 9.91 -23.15
CA LEU A 717 7.09 9.17 -24.38
C LEU A 717 6.81 10.10 -25.57
N LEU A 718 6.07 11.20 -25.38
CA LEU A 718 5.80 12.19 -26.44
C LEU A 718 7.10 12.86 -26.91
N LEU A 719 7.94 13.33 -25.98
CA LEU A 719 9.16 14.06 -26.31
C LEU A 719 10.20 13.13 -26.96
N SER A 720 10.31 11.89 -26.49
CA SER A 720 11.15 10.88 -27.14
C SER A 720 10.64 10.52 -28.55
N ALA A 721 9.33 10.47 -28.77
CA ALA A 721 8.76 10.16 -30.09
C ALA A 721 9.15 11.21 -31.16
N PHE A 722 9.15 12.50 -30.81
CA PHE A 722 9.54 13.57 -31.74
C PHE A 722 11.06 13.73 -31.97
N SER A 723 11.93 13.13 -31.16
CA SER A 723 13.39 13.33 -31.23
C SER A 723 14.11 12.35 -32.17
N LEU A 724 14.46 12.78 -33.38
CA LEU A 724 15.11 11.96 -34.42
C LEU A 724 16.48 12.55 -34.83
N ASN A 725 17.55 11.77 -34.73
CA ASN A 725 18.87 12.18 -35.22
C ASN A 725 19.10 11.85 -36.72
N ALA A 726 18.39 10.87 -37.29
CA ALA A 726 18.56 10.38 -38.67
C ALA A 726 18.87 11.46 -39.74
N GLN A 727 20.09 11.45 -40.27
CA GLN A 727 20.62 12.47 -41.20
C GLN A 727 20.34 12.15 -42.70
N TYR A 728 19.59 11.08 -42.97
CA TYR A 728 19.31 10.58 -44.33
C TYR A 728 18.10 11.25 -45.00
N GLN A 729 18.23 11.52 -46.29
CA GLN A 729 17.17 12.05 -47.17
C GLN A 729 16.59 10.92 -48.03
N PHE A 730 15.27 10.72 -48.01
CA PHE A 730 14.60 9.84 -48.98
C PHE A 730 14.10 10.68 -50.16
N SER A 731 14.55 10.36 -51.37
CA SER A 731 14.13 11.05 -52.60
C SER A 731 12.89 10.39 -53.20
N PHE A 732 11.72 10.66 -52.63
CA PHE A 732 10.43 10.30 -53.25
C PHE A 732 9.68 11.58 -53.66
N PHE A 733 9.46 11.74 -54.97
CA PHE A 733 9.04 12.98 -55.65
C PHE A 733 10.02 14.17 -55.56
N LYS A 734 9.90 15.11 -56.51
CA LYS A 734 10.85 16.21 -56.76
C LYS A 734 10.87 17.34 -55.70
N ARG A 735 10.44 17.09 -54.45
CA ARG A 735 10.51 18.04 -53.33
C ARG A 735 11.25 17.39 -52.15
N LYS A 736 12.42 17.93 -51.79
CA LYS A 736 13.28 17.42 -50.70
C LYS A 736 12.66 17.63 -49.31
N LEU A 737 11.69 16.80 -48.93
CA LEU A 737 11.16 16.76 -47.57
C LEU A 737 12.00 15.81 -46.71
N SER A 738 12.48 16.27 -45.56
CA SER A 738 13.31 15.45 -44.67
C SER A 738 12.51 14.29 -44.06
N THR A 739 13.12 13.11 -43.96
CA THR A 739 12.60 11.93 -43.24
C THR A 739 12.15 12.27 -41.82
N LYS A 740 12.91 13.13 -41.11
CA LYS A 740 12.55 13.66 -39.79
C LYS A 740 11.23 14.43 -39.78
N ALA A 741 10.93 15.16 -40.86
CA ALA A 741 9.69 15.93 -40.98
C ALA A 741 8.51 15.01 -41.31
N VAL A 742 8.68 14.05 -42.24
CA VAL A 742 7.65 13.06 -42.57
C VAL A 742 7.25 12.25 -41.34
N LEU A 743 8.22 11.72 -40.59
CA LEU A 743 7.92 10.91 -39.40
C LEU A 743 7.32 11.74 -38.26
N ALA A 744 7.76 13.01 -38.07
CA ALA A 744 7.12 13.91 -37.11
C ALA A 744 5.67 14.24 -37.48
N ILE A 745 5.35 14.38 -38.78
CA ILE A 745 3.98 14.59 -39.28
C ILE A 745 3.11 13.35 -39.06
N VAL A 746 3.63 12.15 -39.34
CA VAL A 746 2.93 10.88 -39.09
C VAL A 746 2.65 10.69 -37.59
N VAL A 747 3.66 10.88 -36.74
CA VAL A 747 3.52 10.86 -35.27
C VAL A 747 2.47 11.87 -34.80
N PHE A 748 2.51 13.10 -35.32
CA PHE A 748 1.53 14.13 -35.01
C PHE A 748 0.11 13.72 -35.39
N PHE A 749 -0.13 13.17 -36.58
CA PHE A 749 -1.48 12.77 -37.01
C PHE A 749 -2.08 11.65 -36.15
N PHE A 750 -1.30 10.62 -35.79
CA PHE A 750 -1.78 9.57 -34.88
C PHE A 750 -2.20 10.11 -33.50
N LEU A 751 -1.40 11.02 -32.94
CA LEU A 751 -1.67 11.64 -31.65
C LEU A 751 -2.85 12.62 -31.73
N ALA A 752 -2.90 13.45 -32.77
CA ALA A 752 -3.96 14.43 -32.98
C ALA A 752 -5.33 13.76 -33.18
N ALA A 753 -5.40 12.64 -33.92
CA ALA A 753 -6.65 11.92 -34.14
C ALA A 753 -7.24 11.37 -32.82
N ASP A 754 -6.43 10.66 -32.03
CA ASP A 754 -6.87 10.06 -30.76
C ASP A 754 -7.21 11.15 -29.71
N SER A 755 -6.41 12.22 -29.67
CA SER A 755 -6.65 13.41 -28.85
C SER A 755 -7.95 14.12 -29.24
N PHE A 756 -8.22 14.31 -30.53
CA PHE A 756 -9.44 14.97 -31.05
C PHE A 756 -10.71 14.25 -30.59
N PHE A 757 -10.76 12.91 -30.69
CA PHE A 757 -11.92 12.14 -30.25
C PHE A 757 -12.11 12.18 -28.73
N SER A 758 -11.04 12.25 -27.94
CA SER A 758 -11.15 12.43 -26.48
C SER A 758 -11.53 13.88 -26.10
N LEU A 759 -10.98 14.90 -26.75
CA LEU A 759 -11.35 16.30 -26.56
C LEU A 759 -12.86 16.52 -26.82
N ARG A 760 -13.38 15.96 -27.92
CA ARG A 760 -14.81 16.03 -28.29
C ARG A 760 -15.78 15.45 -27.26
N VAL A 761 -15.33 14.52 -26.43
CA VAL A 761 -16.14 13.92 -25.34
C VAL A 761 -15.96 14.68 -24.03
N LEU A 762 -14.79 15.26 -23.79
CA LEU A 762 -14.40 15.72 -22.45
C LEU A 762 -14.40 17.25 -22.25
N ALA A 763 -14.06 18.04 -23.27
CA ALA A 763 -13.97 19.50 -23.16
C ALA A 763 -15.34 20.17 -23.32
N HIS A 764 -16.20 19.98 -22.32
CA HIS A 764 -17.50 20.62 -22.20
C HIS A 764 -17.79 21.03 -20.75
N THR A 765 -18.75 21.92 -20.57
CA THR A 765 -19.34 22.31 -19.28
C THR A 765 -20.81 21.88 -19.23
N THR A 766 -21.38 21.79 -18.03
CA THR A 766 -22.73 21.29 -17.80
C THR A 766 -23.68 22.38 -17.29
N PRO A 767 -25.02 22.18 -17.41
CA PRO A 767 -26.00 22.93 -16.65
C PRO A 767 -25.74 22.88 -15.14
N PHE A 768 -26.38 23.79 -14.39
CA PHE A 768 -26.36 23.74 -12.93
C PHE A 768 -26.98 22.43 -12.40
N PRO A 769 -26.45 21.82 -11.31
CA PRO A 769 -26.91 20.53 -10.79
C PRO A 769 -28.23 20.64 -9.99
N ASN A 770 -29.32 20.96 -10.69
CA ASN A 770 -30.63 21.27 -10.12
C ASN A 770 -31.23 20.17 -9.22
N THR A 771 -30.87 18.89 -9.40
CA THR A 771 -31.35 17.80 -8.53
C THR A 771 -30.79 17.92 -7.12
N ILE A 772 -29.53 18.36 -6.97
CA ILE A 772 -28.93 18.61 -5.65
C ILE A 772 -29.50 19.90 -5.06
N LEU A 773 -29.71 20.93 -5.90
CA LEU A 773 -30.21 22.25 -5.46
C LEU A 773 -31.53 22.20 -4.69
N GLN A 774 -32.50 21.35 -5.07
CA GLN A 774 -33.79 21.30 -4.38
C GLN A 774 -33.65 20.89 -2.90
N CYS A 775 -32.77 19.93 -2.62
CA CYS A 775 -32.44 19.52 -1.24
C CYS A 775 -31.69 20.65 -0.50
N ILE A 776 -30.75 21.34 -1.16
CA ILE A 776 -30.02 22.50 -0.58
C ILE A 776 -30.96 23.66 -0.24
N GLU A 777 -31.92 23.98 -1.11
CA GLU A 777 -32.93 25.02 -0.85
C GLU A 777 -33.95 24.60 0.22
N SER A 778 -34.16 23.30 0.46
CA SER A 778 -34.91 22.81 1.63
C SER A 778 -34.10 23.01 2.93
N ILE A 779 -32.83 22.60 2.96
CA ILE A 779 -31.90 22.81 4.11
C ILE A 779 -31.83 24.28 4.53
N LYS A 780 -31.91 25.19 3.56
CA LYS A 780 -31.91 26.65 3.75
C LYS A 780 -33.20 27.21 4.37
N GLN A 781 -34.33 26.53 4.22
CA GLN A 781 -35.64 26.97 4.72
C GLN A 781 -35.86 26.67 6.20
N TYR A 782 -35.25 25.59 6.70
CA TYR A 782 -35.28 25.22 8.12
C TYR A 782 -34.15 25.93 8.88
N PRO A 783 -34.35 26.36 10.13
CA PRO A 783 -33.25 26.77 11.01
C PRO A 783 -32.29 25.59 11.23
N GLY A 784 -31.02 25.85 11.55
CA GLY A 784 -30.02 24.79 11.72
C GLY A 784 -28.57 25.29 11.64
N TRP A 785 -27.62 24.39 11.88
CA TRP A 785 -26.18 24.68 12.00
C TRP A 785 -25.31 23.90 11.01
N LYS A 786 -25.32 22.57 11.10
CA LYS A 786 -24.36 21.67 10.45
C LYS A 786 -25.06 20.55 9.70
N VAL A 787 -24.63 20.36 8.46
CA VAL A 787 -25.16 19.30 7.60
C VAL A 787 -24.17 18.14 7.50
N ALA A 788 -24.67 16.92 7.70
CA ALA A 788 -23.96 15.69 7.33
C ALA A 788 -24.44 15.19 5.96
N THR A 789 -23.50 14.87 5.07
CA THR A 789 -23.79 14.39 3.72
C THR A 789 -23.61 12.87 3.68
N LEU A 790 -24.70 12.14 3.88
CA LEU A 790 -24.71 10.68 3.95
C LEU A 790 -24.90 10.10 2.54
N ASP A 791 -23.80 10.03 1.78
CA ASP A 791 -23.84 9.71 0.35
C ASP A 791 -22.75 8.75 -0.18
N LEU A 792 -21.84 8.25 0.67
CA LEU A 792 -20.62 7.51 0.26
C LEU A 792 -19.80 8.22 -0.84
N SER A 793 -19.72 9.56 -0.79
CA SER A 793 -19.11 10.43 -1.82
C SER A 793 -19.73 10.30 -3.23
N ARG A 794 -20.94 9.76 -3.36
CA ARG A 794 -21.64 9.50 -4.64
C ARG A 794 -22.41 10.72 -5.18
N LEU A 795 -22.36 11.88 -4.54
CA LEU A 795 -22.85 13.19 -5.05
C LEU A 795 -21.71 14.06 -5.62
N GLY A 796 -20.45 13.64 -5.48
CA GLY A 796 -19.28 14.40 -5.92
C GLY A 796 -18.94 15.57 -4.99
N SER A 797 -18.02 16.45 -5.40
CA SER A 797 -17.63 17.63 -4.63
C SER A 797 -18.69 18.74 -4.54
N THR A 798 -19.82 18.59 -5.24
CA THR A 798 -20.88 19.59 -5.40
C THR A 798 -21.53 20.03 -4.07
N PRO A 799 -21.99 19.14 -3.16
CA PRO A 799 -22.64 19.56 -1.92
C PRO A 799 -21.73 20.45 -1.08
N SER A 800 -20.42 20.15 -1.07
CA SER A 800 -19.45 20.90 -0.29
C SER A 800 -19.22 22.34 -0.75
N TYR A 801 -19.58 22.68 -2.00
CA TYR A 801 -19.67 24.07 -2.45
C TYR A 801 -21.06 24.68 -2.17
N LEU A 802 -22.15 23.94 -2.38
CA LEU A 802 -23.52 24.47 -2.30
C LEU A 802 -24.01 24.70 -0.86
N LEU A 803 -23.67 23.82 0.10
CA LEU A 803 -24.11 23.94 1.49
C LEU A 803 -23.64 25.26 2.15
N PRO A 804 -22.38 25.70 1.99
CA PRO A 804 -21.96 27.01 2.52
C PRO A 804 -22.43 28.18 1.67
N THR A 805 -22.53 28.05 0.34
CA THR A 805 -22.78 29.20 -0.55
C THR A 805 -24.26 29.52 -0.79
N ILE A 806 -25.17 28.55 -0.60
CA ILE A 806 -26.61 28.71 -0.82
C ILE A 806 -27.40 28.55 0.48
N ALA A 807 -27.13 27.50 1.26
CA ALA A 807 -27.83 27.24 2.52
C ALA A 807 -27.22 27.95 3.74
N ASN A 808 -25.97 28.43 3.62
CA ASN A 808 -25.20 28.99 4.74
C ASN A 808 -25.20 28.05 5.96
N ARG A 809 -24.86 26.78 5.73
CA ARG A 809 -24.68 25.75 6.77
C ARG A 809 -23.22 25.31 6.84
N GLU A 810 -22.74 25.08 8.06
CA GLU A 810 -21.48 24.39 8.26
C GLU A 810 -21.61 22.89 7.89
N GLN A 811 -20.50 22.17 7.83
CA GLN A 811 -20.50 20.78 7.36
C GLN A 811 -19.72 19.88 8.30
N VAL A 812 -20.34 18.74 8.63
CA VAL A 812 -19.65 17.58 9.22
C VAL A 812 -18.74 16.95 8.17
N TYR A 813 -19.24 16.85 6.94
CA TYR A 813 -18.56 16.28 5.78
C TYR A 813 -17.74 17.33 5.01
N GLY A 814 -17.14 16.90 3.91
CA GLY A 814 -16.39 17.73 2.96
C GLY A 814 -15.72 16.84 1.91
N TRP A 815 -15.30 17.41 0.78
CA TRP A 815 -14.61 16.63 -0.26
C TRP A 815 -13.11 16.47 0.04
N ALA A 816 -12.57 15.30 -0.34
CA ALA A 816 -11.21 14.86 0.00
C ALA A 816 -10.96 14.81 1.53
N TRP A 817 -11.86 14.12 2.25
CA TRP A 817 -11.89 13.99 3.71
C TRP A 817 -10.62 13.35 4.32
N GLN A 818 -9.77 12.70 3.53
CA GLN A 818 -8.45 12.23 3.99
C GLN A 818 -7.53 13.37 4.45
N GLY A 819 -7.86 14.63 4.09
CA GLY A 819 -7.18 15.84 4.58
C GLY A 819 -7.75 16.42 5.88
N ALA A 820 -8.73 15.78 6.51
CA ALA A 820 -9.37 16.25 7.74
C ALA A 820 -8.65 15.73 9.01
N THR A 821 -8.84 16.42 10.13
CA THR A 821 -8.56 15.84 11.46
C THR A 821 -9.65 14.84 11.83
N THR A 822 -10.91 15.11 11.49
CA THR A 822 -12.09 14.23 11.67
C THR A 822 -12.19 13.10 10.62
N ALA A 823 -11.07 12.75 9.95
CA ALA A 823 -11.05 11.76 8.87
C ALA A 823 -11.53 10.37 9.32
N GLY A 824 -11.04 9.89 10.47
CA GLY A 824 -11.44 8.60 11.04
C GLY A 824 -12.93 8.54 11.37
N ASN A 825 -13.53 9.63 11.86
CA ASN A 825 -14.97 9.70 12.13
C ASN A 825 -15.80 9.57 10.85
N VAL A 826 -15.43 10.32 9.81
CA VAL A 826 -16.09 10.25 8.49
C VAL A 826 -15.92 8.87 7.86
N MET A 827 -14.74 8.25 8.02
CA MET A 827 -14.50 6.86 7.60
C MET A 827 -15.45 5.90 8.32
N LEU A 828 -15.51 5.94 9.66
CA LEU A 828 -16.30 4.99 10.45
C LEU A 828 -17.81 5.19 10.26
N ILE A 829 -18.31 6.41 10.07
CA ILE A 829 -19.72 6.64 9.71
C ILE A 829 -20.03 6.06 8.33
N ASN A 830 -19.12 6.18 7.35
CA ASN A 830 -19.29 5.53 6.05
C ASN A 830 -19.24 4.00 6.16
N THR A 831 -18.31 3.44 6.94
CA THR A 831 -18.23 1.99 7.21
C THR A 831 -19.49 1.47 7.92
N ALA A 832 -20.03 2.22 8.89
CA ALA A 832 -21.30 1.91 9.53
C ALA A 832 -22.46 1.92 8.52
N MET A 833 -22.48 2.85 7.57
CA MET A 833 -23.50 2.95 6.52
C MET A 833 -23.38 1.85 5.46
N GLU A 834 -22.17 1.40 5.14
CA GLU A 834 -21.93 0.24 4.26
C GLU A 834 -22.28 -1.10 4.93
N ASN A 835 -22.34 -1.17 6.26
CA ASN A 835 -22.58 -2.39 7.05
C ASN A 835 -23.82 -2.32 7.98
N ASN A 836 -24.71 -1.33 7.80
CA ASN A 836 -25.97 -1.14 8.52
C ASN A 836 -25.92 -0.91 10.04
N TRP A 837 -24.80 -0.41 10.57
CA TRP A 837 -24.65 -0.04 11.98
C TRP A 837 -25.24 1.35 12.27
N TYR A 838 -26.55 1.51 11.99
CA TYR A 838 -27.27 2.78 12.12
C TYR A 838 -27.19 3.42 13.53
N PRO A 839 -27.27 2.68 14.65
CA PRO A 839 -27.05 3.24 15.99
C PRO A 839 -25.74 4.02 16.15
N TYR A 840 -24.65 3.55 15.54
CA TYR A 840 -23.35 4.23 15.55
C TYR A 840 -23.38 5.54 14.77
N ILE A 841 -24.04 5.55 13.60
CA ILE A 841 -24.14 6.73 12.73
C ILE A 841 -24.75 7.89 13.49
N PHE A 842 -25.98 7.73 14.01
CA PHE A 842 -26.66 8.82 14.70
C PHE A 842 -25.92 9.26 15.96
N GLN A 843 -25.42 8.31 16.76
CA GLN A 843 -24.63 8.63 17.94
C GLN A 843 -23.36 9.46 17.62
N ARG A 844 -22.69 9.21 16.49
CA ARG A 844 -21.53 10.02 16.07
C ARG A 844 -21.95 11.34 15.44
N LEU A 845 -23.09 11.41 14.75
CA LEU A 845 -23.63 12.66 14.20
C LEU A 845 -24.05 13.64 15.31
N ASP A 846 -24.59 13.16 16.42
CA ASP A 846 -24.88 13.97 17.62
C ASP A 846 -23.60 14.62 18.15
N ARG A 847 -22.54 13.81 18.37
CA ARG A 847 -21.24 14.28 18.88
C ARG A 847 -20.55 15.22 17.88
N MET A 848 -20.75 15.01 16.57
CA MET A 848 -20.30 15.90 15.49
C MET A 848 -21.23 17.10 15.25
N GLY A 849 -22.27 17.30 16.08
CA GLY A 849 -23.11 18.50 16.10
C GLY A 849 -24.01 18.68 14.89
N SER A 850 -24.37 17.59 14.21
CA SER A 850 -25.25 17.66 13.04
C SER A 850 -26.66 18.12 13.46
N THR A 851 -27.26 19.01 12.67
CA THR A 851 -28.65 19.46 12.81
C THR A 851 -29.52 18.96 11.66
N ASP A 852 -28.90 18.75 10.50
CA ASP A 852 -29.55 18.43 9.24
C ASP A 852 -28.76 17.31 8.52
N LEU A 853 -29.46 16.44 7.79
CA LEU A 853 -28.86 15.35 7.00
C LEU A 853 -29.22 15.53 5.53
N MET A 854 -28.22 15.60 4.66
CA MET A 854 -28.37 15.44 3.22
C MET A 854 -28.08 13.97 2.88
N VAL A 855 -29.13 13.17 2.79
CA VAL A 855 -29.05 11.72 2.55
C VAL A 855 -29.17 11.44 1.06
N LYS A 856 -28.34 10.55 0.52
CA LYS A 856 -28.58 9.96 -0.80
C LYS A 856 -29.32 8.63 -0.64
N GLU A 857 -30.62 8.62 -0.94
CA GLU A 857 -31.51 7.51 -0.55
C GLU A 857 -31.07 6.15 -1.13
N ASN A 858 -30.42 6.14 -2.31
CA ASN A 858 -29.94 4.91 -2.94
C ASN A 858 -28.56 4.40 -2.47
N THR A 859 -27.96 5.00 -1.44
CA THR A 859 -26.79 4.44 -0.73
C THR A 859 -27.14 3.90 0.66
N ILE A 860 -28.41 3.95 1.06
CA ILE A 860 -28.92 3.43 2.35
C ILE A 860 -29.51 2.04 2.13
N ILE A 861 -29.06 1.02 2.86
CA ILE A 861 -29.59 -0.34 2.77
C ILE A 861 -30.68 -0.50 3.86
N GLY A 862 -31.94 -0.54 3.45
CA GLY A 862 -33.08 -0.54 4.39
C GLY A 862 -33.46 0.87 4.85
N LEU A 863 -33.92 1.70 3.92
CA LEU A 863 -34.29 3.10 4.17
C LEU A 863 -35.38 3.27 5.26
N SER A 864 -36.24 2.27 5.50
CA SER A 864 -37.19 2.26 6.62
C SER A 864 -36.47 2.22 7.96
N THR A 865 -35.53 1.30 8.16
CA THR A 865 -34.75 1.14 9.40
C THR A 865 -33.81 2.32 9.62
N PHE A 866 -33.25 2.90 8.56
CA PHE A 866 -32.58 4.20 8.66
C PHE A 866 -33.53 5.29 9.18
N GLY A 867 -34.77 5.35 8.66
CA GLY A 867 -35.79 6.31 9.08
C GLY A 867 -36.30 6.10 10.52
N GLU A 868 -36.37 4.86 10.98
CA GLU A 868 -36.68 4.49 12.37
C GLU A 868 -35.60 5.04 13.31
N TYR A 869 -34.32 4.77 13.05
CA TYR A 869 -33.21 5.30 13.85
C TYR A 869 -33.02 6.81 13.71
N ALA A 870 -33.28 7.40 12.55
CA ALA A 870 -33.30 8.84 12.35
C ALA A 870 -34.37 9.51 13.25
N SER A 871 -35.57 8.93 13.29
CA SER A 871 -36.67 9.41 14.15
C SER A 871 -36.33 9.27 15.65
N LEU A 872 -35.67 8.17 16.05
CA LEU A 872 -35.20 7.98 17.43
C LEU A 872 -34.10 8.99 17.82
N ALA A 873 -33.29 9.44 16.87
CA ALA A 873 -32.31 10.51 17.02
C ALA A 873 -32.91 11.93 16.81
N GLY A 874 -34.23 12.05 16.62
CA GLY A 874 -34.94 13.33 16.51
C GLY A 874 -34.97 13.97 15.11
N TYR A 875 -34.58 13.26 14.05
CA TYR A 875 -34.60 13.77 12.67
C TYR A 875 -35.89 13.40 11.91
N GLU A 876 -36.61 14.39 11.40
CA GLU A 876 -37.78 14.21 10.54
C GLU A 876 -37.44 14.42 9.05
N LYS A 877 -38.01 13.61 8.15
CA LYS A 877 -37.77 13.72 6.69
C LYS A 877 -38.64 14.81 6.05
N VAL A 878 -38.14 16.04 6.01
CA VAL A 878 -38.87 17.22 5.52
C VAL A 878 -38.88 17.37 3.99
N PHE A 879 -37.96 16.74 3.25
CA PHE A 879 -37.97 16.75 1.78
C PHE A 879 -37.35 15.47 1.17
N SER A 880 -37.81 15.05 -0.01
CA SER A 880 -37.20 13.98 -0.83
C SER A 880 -37.53 14.13 -2.32
N ASP A 881 -36.54 13.91 -3.19
CA ASP A 881 -36.72 13.79 -4.67
C ASP A 881 -36.56 12.33 -5.17
N GLN A 882 -36.67 11.33 -4.27
CA GLN A 882 -36.39 9.90 -4.51
C GLN A 882 -34.91 9.57 -4.85
N LYS A 883 -34.02 10.56 -4.87
CA LYS A 883 -32.56 10.38 -5.06
C LYS A 883 -31.79 10.93 -3.87
N THR A 884 -32.27 12.05 -3.35
CA THR A 884 -31.78 12.75 -2.16
C THR A 884 -32.95 13.08 -1.25
N SER A 885 -32.69 13.12 0.05
CA SER A 885 -33.60 13.69 1.05
C SER A 885 -32.88 14.63 2.00
N HIS A 886 -33.66 15.58 2.52
CA HIS A 886 -33.30 16.41 3.64
C HIS A 886 -34.05 15.88 4.87
N TRP A 887 -33.30 15.61 5.94
CA TRP A 887 -33.83 15.28 7.25
C TRP A 887 -33.36 16.35 8.22
N HIS A 888 -34.25 16.88 9.04
CA HIS A 888 -33.99 18.02 9.94
C HIS A 888 -34.34 17.61 11.37
N GLY A 889 -33.53 18.01 12.36
CA GLY A 889 -33.75 17.64 13.76
C GLY A 889 -33.63 18.75 14.81
N LEU A 890 -32.71 19.71 14.66
CA LEU A 890 -32.50 20.78 15.67
C LEU A 890 -32.23 22.15 15.04
N ASP A 891 -32.93 23.18 15.55
CA ASP A 891 -32.91 24.56 15.04
C ASP A 891 -31.55 25.29 15.12
N GLY A 892 -30.56 24.80 15.88
CA GLY A 892 -29.35 25.59 16.14
C GLY A 892 -28.17 24.84 16.77
N PRO A 893 -27.05 25.55 17.01
CA PRO A 893 -25.81 24.96 17.52
C PRO A 893 -25.92 24.42 18.95
N TYR A 894 -25.16 23.38 19.25
CA TYR A 894 -25.18 22.72 20.55
C TYR A 894 -23.84 22.04 20.91
N ILE A 895 -23.73 21.58 22.15
CA ILE A 895 -22.66 20.69 22.66
C ILE A 895 -23.28 19.43 23.27
N THR A 896 -22.49 18.35 23.38
CA THR A 896 -22.95 17.09 24.00
C THR A 896 -22.16 16.79 25.28
N VAL A 897 -22.84 16.29 26.32
CA VAL A 897 -22.18 15.85 27.57
C VAL A 897 -21.56 14.47 27.36
N ASN A 898 -20.28 14.30 27.69
CA ASN A 898 -19.64 12.99 27.65
C ASN A 898 -20.09 12.15 28.85
N ARG A 899 -20.74 11.02 28.60
CA ARG A 899 -21.13 10.04 29.62
C ARG A 899 -20.34 8.75 29.41
N LYS A 900 -19.12 8.72 29.95
CA LYS A 900 -18.18 7.59 29.85
C LYS A 900 -18.82 6.28 30.33
N LYS A 901 -19.03 5.37 29.38
CA LYS A 901 -19.56 4.01 29.63
C LYS A 901 -18.47 2.96 29.45
N GLY A 902 -17.81 2.94 28.30
CA GLY A 902 -16.63 2.11 28.09
C GLY A 902 -15.66 2.70 27.07
N ILE A 903 -14.43 2.18 27.07
CA ILE A 903 -13.35 2.56 26.14
C ILE A 903 -12.78 1.32 25.46
N ALA A 904 -12.52 1.41 24.16
CA ALA A 904 -11.86 0.38 23.38
C ALA A 904 -10.46 0.85 22.96
N ILE A 905 -9.43 0.06 23.30
CA ILE A 905 -8.01 0.39 23.14
C ILE A 905 -7.37 -0.62 22.19
N GLY A 906 -6.62 -0.12 21.21
CA GLY A 906 -5.89 -0.92 20.24
C GLY A 906 -6.44 -0.87 18.82
N LYS A 907 -5.74 -1.54 17.90
CA LYS A 907 -5.89 -1.40 16.44
C LYS A 907 -7.29 -1.74 15.92
N TYR A 908 -8.06 -2.56 16.62
CA TYR A 908 -9.39 -3.01 16.18
C TYR A 908 -10.54 -2.49 17.06
N ALA A 909 -10.27 -1.46 17.88
CA ALA A 909 -11.27 -0.81 18.74
C ALA A 909 -12.53 -0.35 17.98
N SER A 910 -12.37 0.07 16.72
CA SER A 910 -13.46 0.42 15.81
C SER A 910 -14.47 -0.70 15.58
N ASN A 911 -14.04 -1.97 15.48
CA ASN A 911 -14.94 -3.12 15.30
C ASN A 911 -15.94 -3.25 16.45
N TYR A 912 -15.53 -2.90 17.67
CA TYR A 912 -16.40 -2.90 18.85
C TYR A 912 -17.22 -1.62 18.92
N ALA A 913 -16.61 -0.45 18.68
CA ALA A 913 -17.33 0.83 18.73
C ALA A 913 -18.47 0.92 17.70
N LEU A 914 -18.30 0.37 16.50
CA LEU A 914 -19.34 0.27 15.46
C LEU A 914 -20.56 -0.56 15.92
N GLN A 915 -20.34 -1.57 16.75
CA GLN A 915 -21.40 -2.44 17.30
C GLN A 915 -22.00 -1.90 18.61
N PHE A 916 -21.23 -1.16 19.39
CA PHE A 916 -21.61 -0.61 20.70
C PHE A 916 -21.35 0.90 20.71
N PRO A 917 -22.32 1.75 20.30
CA PRO A 917 -22.10 3.19 20.08
C PRO A 917 -21.63 3.97 21.32
N SER A 918 -21.89 3.41 22.50
CA SER A 918 -21.48 3.91 23.82
C SER A 918 -20.01 3.64 24.19
N LEU A 919 -19.27 2.87 23.37
CA LEU A 919 -17.81 2.79 23.46
C LEU A 919 -17.16 4.02 22.82
N GLU A 920 -16.18 4.58 23.53
CA GLU A 920 -15.20 5.56 23.04
C GLU A 920 -13.99 4.84 22.44
N ILE A 921 -13.54 5.24 21.25
CA ILE A 921 -12.28 4.75 20.68
C ILE A 921 -11.13 5.51 21.34
N GLY A 922 -10.24 4.77 22.00
CA GLY A 922 -9.13 5.34 22.77
C GLY A 922 -8.11 6.10 21.92
N SER A 923 -7.56 7.18 22.50
CA SER A 923 -6.63 8.12 21.86
C SER A 923 -5.23 7.56 21.56
N SER A 924 -4.86 6.42 22.15
CA SER A 924 -3.65 5.65 21.82
C SER A 924 -3.94 4.15 21.65
N LEU A 925 -3.16 3.51 20.78
CA LEU A 925 -3.12 2.04 20.61
C LEU A 925 -2.37 1.33 21.75
N LYS A 926 -1.69 2.08 22.63
CA LYS A 926 -0.91 1.54 23.74
C LYS A 926 -1.65 1.65 25.07
N ILE A 927 -1.71 0.55 25.81
CA ILE A 927 -2.32 0.51 27.14
C ILE A 927 -1.54 1.40 28.13
N ASP A 928 -0.22 1.43 28.03
CA ASP A 928 0.63 2.11 29.01
C ASP A 928 0.88 3.61 28.72
N ASP A 929 0.21 4.18 27.72
CA ASP A 929 0.10 5.64 27.51
C ASP A 929 -1.01 6.27 28.38
N TYR A 930 -2.03 5.49 28.76
CA TYR A 930 -3.13 5.94 29.63
C TYR A 930 -2.71 6.02 31.10
N ASN A 931 -3.62 6.51 31.95
CA ASN A 931 -3.45 6.53 33.39
C ASN A 931 -4.65 5.89 34.12
N ILE A 932 -4.41 5.39 35.34
CA ILE A 932 -5.40 4.63 36.11
C ILE A 932 -6.63 5.49 36.53
N GLU A 933 -6.46 6.78 36.81
CA GLU A 933 -7.57 7.67 37.19
C GLU A 933 -8.43 8.09 35.98
N GLU A 934 -7.93 7.92 34.76
CA GLU A 934 -8.69 8.02 33.51
C GLU A 934 -9.46 6.72 33.23
N LEU A 935 -8.80 5.56 33.30
CA LEU A 935 -9.46 4.27 33.08
C LEU A 935 -10.62 4.02 34.07
N LYS A 936 -10.46 4.41 35.35
CA LYS A 936 -11.51 4.36 36.39
C LYS A 936 -12.78 5.16 36.06
N GLN A 937 -12.77 6.06 35.08
CA GLN A 937 -13.96 6.82 34.66
C GLN A 937 -14.88 6.01 33.74
N TYR A 938 -14.39 4.88 33.22
CA TYR A 938 -15.14 3.94 32.39
C TYR A 938 -15.56 2.71 33.21
N LYS A 939 -16.68 2.09 32.85
CA LYS A 939 -17.16 0.84 33.49
C LYS A 939 -16.61 -0.41 32.82
N THR A 940 -16.30 -0.31 31.52
CA THR A 940 -15.81 -1.40 30.69
C THR A 940 -14.62 -0.94 29.84
N VAL A 941 -13.54 -1.71 29.85
CA VAL A 941 -12.35 -1.53 28.99
C VAL A 941 -12.27 -2.73 28.06
N VAL A 942 -12.13 -2.48 26.75
CA VAL A 942 -11.89 -3.50 25.73
C VAL A 942 -10.49 -3.34 25.18
N LEU A 943 -9.71 -4.42 25.12
CA LEU A 943 -8.35 -4.43 24.58
C LEU A 943 -8.34 -5.31 23.33
N THR A 944 -8.20 -4.74 22.13
CA THR A 944 -8.25 -5.49 20.87
C THR A 944 -7.23 -4.95 19.85
N GLY A 945 -6.27 -5.78 19.45
CA GLY A 945 -5.07 -5.31 18.77
C GLY A 945 -4.29 -4.26 19.58
N ALA A 946 -4.33 -4.36 20.91
CA ALA A 946 -3.69 -3.41 21.83
C ALA A 946 -2.19 -3.66 21.90
N SER A 947 -1.43 -2.62 22.25
CA SER A 947 0.03 -2.64 22.33
C SER A 947 0.53 -1.99 23.63
N TRP A 948 1.85 -1.91 23.80
CA TRP A 948 2.49 -1.32 24.97
C TRP A 948 3.94 -0.94 24.68
N SER A 949 4.50 -0.03 25.49
CA SER A 949 5.95 0.21 25.57
C SER A 949 6.60 -0.73 26.60
N SER A 950 5.89 -1.04 27.70
CA SER A 950 6.27 -2.07 28.68
C SER A 950 5.07 -2.96 29.02
N GLN A 951 5.21 -4.27 28.74
CA GLN A 951 4.15 -5.26 28.99
C GLN A 951 3.77 -5.30 30.48
N ALA A 952 4.75 -5.39 31.38
CA ALA A 952 4.50 -5.43 32.82
C ALA A 952 3.81 -4.14 33.35
N LYS A 953 4.07 -2.97 32.73
CA LYS A 953 3.36 -1.72 33.07
C LYS A 953 1.89 -1.77 32.61
N ALA A 954 1.65 -2.22 31.38
CA ALA A 954 0.30 -2.39 30.84
C ALA A 954 -0.52 -3.42 31.63
N GLU A 955 0.04 -4.60 31.89
CA GLU A 955 -0.60 -5.67 32.68
C GLU A 955 -0.93 -5.20 34.09
N LYS A 956 0.01 -4.54 34.79
CA LYS A 956 -0.22 -3.95 36.11
C LYS A 956 -1.34 -2.91 36.10
N MET A 957 -1.43 -2.08 35.07
CA MET A 957 -2.48 -1.06 34.95
C MET A 957 -3.87 -1.68 34.76
N ILE A 958 -3.98 -2.72 33.94
CA ILE A 958 -5.24 -3.45 33.71
C ILE A 958 -5.67 -4.22 34.97
N ILE A 959 -4.72 -4.83 35.70
CA ILE A 959 -4.99 -5.43 37.01
C ILE A 959 -5.50 -4.37 38.00
N GLN A 960 -4.85 -3.21 38.10
CA GLN A 960 -5.28 -2.12 39.00
C GLN A 960 -6.67 -1.57 38.65
N TYR A 961 -7.02 -1.49 37.37
CA TYR A 961 -8.35 -1.10 36.92
C TYR A 961 -9.41 -2.17 37.25
N ALA A 962 -9.08 -3.46 37.08
CA ALA A 962 -9.95 -4.56 37.50
C ALA A 962 -10.15 -4.57 39.03
N GLN A 963 -9.09 -4.39 39.82
CA GLN A 963 -9.16 -4.24 41.29
C GLN A 963 -10.05 -3.07 41.74
N ALA A 964 -10.18 -2.02 40.92
CA ALA A 964 -11.11 -0.91 41.17
C ALA A 964 -12.58 -1.23 40.81
N GLY A 965 -12.90 -2.48 40.45
CA GLY A 965 -14.24 -2.92 40.03
C GLY A 965 -14.54 -2.72 38.54
N GLY A 966 -13.57 -2.28 37.74
CA GLY A 966 -13.72 -2.08 36.31
C GLY A 966 -13.79 -3.39 35.53
N ARG A 967 -14.70 -3.49 34.55
CA ARG A 967 -14.82 -4.69 33.70
C ARG A 967 -13.81 -4.67 32.57
N VAL A 968 -13.13 -5.79 32.29
CA VAL A 968 -12.13 -5.93 31.23
C VAL A 968 -12.51 -7.05 30.26
N LEU A 969 -12.44 -6.78 28.96
CA LEU A 969 -12.41 -7.79 27.89
C LEU A 969 -11.10 -7.70 27.11
N VAL A 970 -10.42 -8.83 26.93
CA VAL A 970 -9.17 -8.96 26.18
C VAL A 970 -9.38 -9.82 24.94
N ASP A 971 -9.10 -9.27 23.78
CA ASP A 971 -9.15 -9.93 22.47
C ASP A 971 -7.74 -9.88 21.87
N LEU A 972 -7.03 -11.01 21.99
CA LEU A 972 -5.61 -11.14 21.61
C LEU A 972 -5.35 -11.00 20.09
N THR A 973 -6.41 -10.83 19.28
CA THR A 973 -6.32 -10.61 17.83
C THR A 973 -5.44 -9.38 17.53
N GLY A 974 -4.26 -9.61 16.96
CA GLY A 974 -3.32 -8.56 16.56
C GLY A 974 -2.53 -7.88 17.68
N PHE A 975 -2.49 -8.48 18.88
CA PHE A 975 -1.54 -8.07 19.94
C PHE A 975 -0.08 -8.33 19.49
N PRO A 976 0.92 -7.64 20.08
CA PRO A 976 2.34 -7.95 19.90
C PRO A 976 2.66 -9.43 20.14
N VAL A 977 3.37 -10.04 19.19
CA VAL A 977 3.78 -11.45 19.25
C VAL A 977 4.98 -11.59 20.20
N ASN A 978 4.88 -12.50 21.17
CA ASN A 978 6.00 -12.86 22.04
C ASN A 978 7.10 -13.54 21.20
N VAL A 979 8.34 -13.03 21.28
CA VAL A 979 9.47 -13.45 20.44
C VAL A 979 9.79 -14.95 20.59
N MET A 980 9.64 -15.50 21.79
CA MET A 980 9.97 -16.91 22.08
C MET A 980 8.80 -17.84 21.78
N ALA A 981 7.59 -17.49 22.22
CA ALA A 981 6.40 -18.32 22.01
C ALA A 981 5.82 -18.24 20.59
N ARG A 982 6.23 -17.23 19.80
CA ARG A 982 5.70 -16.91 18.45
C ARG A 982 4.18 -16.73 18.38
N GLN A 983 3.55 -16.45 19.52
CA GLN A 983 2.13 -16.17 19.69
C GLN A 983 1.94 -14.84 20.46
N PRO A 984 0.84 -14.09 20.25
CA PRO A 984 0.49 -12.98 21.14
C PRO A 984 0.27 -13.48 22.57
N ALA A 985 0.64 -12.68 23.57
CA ALA A 985 0.46 -13.03 24.98
C ALA A 985 0.23 -11.81 25.88
N PHE A 986 -0.71 -11.91 26.83
CA PHE A 986 -1.03 -10.86 27.80
C PHE A 986 -1.63 -11.47 29.09
N LEU A 987 -1.23 -10.98 30.27
CA LEU A 987 -1.66 -11.47 31.59
C LEU A 987 -1.44 -12.99 31.79
N GLY A 988 -0.37 -13.53 31.19
CA GLY A 988 -0.06 -14.96 31.21
C GLY A 988 -0.95 -15.84 30.31
N VAL A 989 -1.85 -15.25 29.52
CA VAL A 989 -2.65 -15.94 28.49
C VAL A 989 -2.00 -15.75 27.14
N PHE A 990 -1.78 -16.84 26.42
CA PHE A 990 -1.28 -16.89 25.04
C PHE A 990 -2.44 -17.03 24.06
N GLY A 991 -2.26 -16.55 22.83
CA GLY A 991 -3.23 -16.67 21.76
C GLY A 991 -2.76 -17.66 20.69
N GLU A 992 -3.27 -18.88 20.71
CA GLU A 992 -3.03 -19.84 19.63
C GLU A 992 -3.78 -19.41 18.37
N THR A 993 -3.09 -19.40 17.22
CA THR A 993 -3.72 -19.06 15.93
C THR A 993 -4.27 -20.32 15.29
N ILE A 994 -5.60 -20.34 15.08
CA ILE A 994 -6.31 -21.46 14.45
C ILE A 994 -7.01 -21.01 13.17
N THR A 995 -7.46 -21.98 12.37
CA THR A 995 -8.36 -21.72 11.23
C THR A 995 -9.69 -22.47 11.42
N ILE A 996 -10.79 -21.76 11.21
CA ILE A 996 -12.15 -22.30 11.31
C ILE A 996 -12.76 -22.36 9.89
N ASN A 997 -13.18 -23.57 9.48
CA ASN A 997 -13.65 -23.84 8.12
C ASN A 997 -15.14 -24.24 8.06
N LYS A 998 -15.86 -24.14 9.19
CA LYS A 998 -17.28 -24.49 9.34
C LYS A 998 -17.94 -23.58 10.39
N PRO A 999 -19.26 -23.33 10.33
CA PRO A 999 -19.96 -22.62 11.40
C PRO A 999 -19.78 -23.35 12.75
N LEU A 1000 -19.52 -22.62 13.82
CA LEU A 1000 -19.32 -23.21 15.15
C LEU A 1000 -20.66 -23.59 15.81
N THR A 1001 -20.73 -24.80 16.35
CA THR A 1001 -21.55 -25.06 17.54
C THR A 1001 -20.74 -24.64 18.77
N ILE A 1002 -21.40 -23.93 19.68
CA ILE A 1002 -20.81 -23.36 20.88
C ILE A 1002 -21.61 -23.83 22.10
N SER A 1003 -20.94 -24.08 23.22
CA SER A 1003 -21.55 -24.71 24.39
C SER A 1003 -21.36 -23.84 25.63
N SER A 1004 -22.45 -23.55 26.36
CA SER A 1004 -22.39 -22.86 27.64
C SER A 1004 -23.47 -23.39 28.58
N LYS A 1005 -23.08 -23.79 29.80
CA LYS A 1005 -23.97 -24.24 30.89
C LYS A 1005 -25.10 -25.16 30.39
N ASP A 1006 -24.69 -26.26 29.76
CA ASP A 1006 -25.55 -27.32 29.20
C ASP A 1006 -26.51 -26.89 28.07
N THR A 1007 -26.33 -25.69 27.50
CA THR A 1007 -26.97 -25.25 26.26
C THR A 1007 -25.99 -25.26 25.09
N GLU A 1008 -26.38 -25.91 23.99
CA GLU A 1008 -25.72 -25.73 22.69
C GLU A 1008 -26.41 -24.63 21.90
N MET A 1009 -25.62 -23.70 21.39
CA MET A 1009 -26.02 -22.68 20.43
C MET A 1009 -25.19 -22.83 19.17
N LYS A 1010 -25.63 -22.21 18.07
CA LYS A 1010 -24.91 -22.24 16.80
C LYS A 1010 -24.69 -20.82 16.31
N LEU A 1011 -23.47 -20.53 15.88
CA LEU A 1011 -23.14 -19.30 15.16
C LEU A 1011 -23.54 -19.42 13.69
N GLU A 1012 -23.85 -18.28 13.08
CA GLU A 1012 -24.04 -18.17 11.63
C GLU A 1012 -22.72 -18.48 10.89
N PRO A 1013 -22.77 -18.81 9.58
CA PRO A 1013 -21.56 -19.02 8.80
C PRO A 1013 -20.63 -17.80 8.80
N PHE A 1014 -19.35 -18.02 9.11
CA PHE A 1014 -18.32 -16.99 9.01
C PHE A 1014 -18.22 -16.47 7.56
N ALA A 1015 -17.93 -15.17 7.42
CA ALA A 1015 -17.88 -14.49 6.13
C ALA A 1015 -16.74 -14.96 5.18
N LEU A 1016 -15.85 -15.84 5.64
CA LEU A 1016 -14.73 -16.41 4.87
C LEU A 1016 -14.62 -17.92 5.12
N GLU A 1017 -14.34 -18.69 4.06
CA GLU A 1017 -14.22 -20.16 4.13
C GLU A 1017 -13.05 -20.66 5.00
N ASN A 1018 -12.00 -19.86 5.12
CA ASN A 1018 -10.85 -20.12 5.99
C ASN A 1018 -10.72 -18.97 7.00
N TRP A 1019 -11.47 -19.04 8.10
CA TRP A 1019 -11.51 -17.99 9.11
C TRP A 1019 -10.34 -18.14 10.09
N VAL A 1020 -9.26 -17.40 9.83
CA VAL A 1020 -8.08 -17.35 10.72
C VAL A 1020 -8.39 -16.47 11.93
N CYS A 1021 -8.19 -17.02 13.13
CA CYS A 1021 -8.55 -16.37 14.39
C CYS A 1021 -7.66 -16.86 15.54
N VAL A 1022 -7.84 -16.27 16.72
CA VAL A 1022 -7.05 -16.55 17.93
C VAL A 1022 -7.90 -17.24 19.00
N THR A 1023 -7.32 -18.19 19.72
CA THR A 1023 -7.91 -18.89 20.88
C THR A 1023 -7.06 -18.62 22.14
N PRO A 1024 -7.63 -18.08 23.23
CA PRO A 1024 -6.90 -17.77 24.45
C PRO A 1024 -6.67 -19.00 25.34
N GLN A 1025 -5.41 -19.25 25.74
CA GLN A 1025 -5.02 -20.31 26.69
C GLN A 1025 -3.67 -20.01 27.38
N PRO A 1026 -3.41 -20.46 28.62
CA PRO A 1026 -4.34 -21.16 29.52
C PRO A 1026 -5.32 -20.19 30.19
N ILE A 1027 -6.57 -20.63 30.28
CA ILE A 1027 -7.70 -19.91 30.88
C ILE A 1027 -8.18 -20.66 32.11
N ASP A 1028 -8.49 -19.95 33.19
CA ASP A 1028 -8.82 -20.57 34.48
C ASP A 1028 -10.27 -21.09 34.52
N GLN A 1029 -11.18 -20.41 33.81
CA GLN A 1029 -12.55 -20.85 33.60
C GLN A 1029 -13.00 -20.59 32.16
N ILE A 1030 -13.37 -21.63 31.42
CA ILE A 1030 -14.06 -21.49 30.13
C ILE A 1030 -15.55 -21.28 30.42
N LEU A 1031 -16.13 -20.21 29.87
CA LEU A 1031 -17.53 -19.83 30.06
C LEU A 1031 -18.39 -20.23 28.86
N ILE A 1032 -17.79 -20.18 27.66
CA ILE A 1032 -18.37 -20.70 26.42
C ILE A 1032 -17.26 -21.41 25.66
N SER A 1033 -17.42 -22.72 25.41
CA SER A 1033 -16.49 -23.52 24.62
C SER A 1033 -16.99 -23.77 23.19
N TYR A 1034 -16.09 -24.26 22.34
CA TYR A 1034 -16.41 -24.87 21.06
C TYR A 1034 -15.39 -25.99 20.77
N LYS A 1035 -15.75 -26.96 19.93
CA LYS A 1035 -14.84 -28.06 19.61
C LYS A 1035 -13.85 -27.71 18.50
N HIS A 1036 -12.55 -27.83 18.80
CA HIS A 1036 -11.48 -27.72 17.82
C HIS A 1036 -10.56 -28.95 17.92
N TYR A 1037 -10.44 -29.72 16.83
CA TYR A 1037 -9.77 -31.04 16.80
C TYR A 1037 -10.16 -32.01 17.94
N GLY A 1038 -11.38 -31.89 18.48
CA GLY A 1038 -11.90 -32.71 19.58
C GLY A 1038 -11.78 -32.06 20.96
N ASN A 1039 -10.83 -31.14 21.13
CA ASN A 1039 -10.60 -30.39 22.37
C ASN A 1039 -11.63 -29.25 22.54
N ASP A 1040 -11.86 -28.82 23.79
CA ASP A 1040 -12.66 -27.62 24.10
C ASP A 1040 -11.79 -26.36 24.01
N ALA A 1041 -11.97 -25.61 22.94
CA ALA A 1041 -11.38 -24.29 22.75
C ALA A 1041 -12.26 -23.21 23.40
N ALA A 1042 -11.65 -22.19 24.01
CA ALA A 1042 -12.37 -21.08 24.61
C ALA A 1042 -12.84 -20.07 23.54
N LEU A 1043 -14.15 -19.85 23.43
CA LEU A 1043 -14.74 -18.71 22.71
C LEU A 1043 -14.92 -17.52 23.65
N LEU A 1044 -15.35 -17.79 24.89
CA LEU A 1044 -15.29 -16.85 25.99
C LEU A 1044 -14.73 -17.57 27.21
N GLY A 1045 -13.61 -17.05 27.73
CA GLY A 1045 -12.97 -17.49 28.96
C GLY A 1045 -12.82 -16.37 29.95
N SER A 1046 -12.41 -16.70 31.18
CA SER A 1046 -11.96 -15.73 32.16
C SER A 1046 -10.66 -16.16 32.87
N LYS A 1047 -9.80 -15.17 33.10
CA LYS A 1047 -8.60 -15.26 33.94
C LYS A 1047 -8.92 -14.68 35.32
N ILE A 1048 -8.49 -15.36 36.37
CA ILE A 1048 -8.65 -14.93 37.76
C ILE A 1048 -7.26 -14.55 38.29
N ILE A 1049 -7.10 -13.29 38.66
CA ILE A 1049 -5.89 -12.74 39.27
C ILE A 1049 -6.24 -12.33 40.70
N SER A 1050 -5.28 -12.38 41.64
CA SER A 1050 -5.56 -12.10 43.05
C SER A 1050 -6.28 -10.76 43.22
N ASP A 1051 -7.40 -10.82 43.94
CA ASP A 1051 -8.20 -9.66 44.33
C ASP A 1051 -8.81 -8.86 43.14
N THR A 1052 -8.91 -9.46 41.95
CA THR A 1052 -9.67 -8.90 40.80
C THR A 1052 -11.01 -9.60 40.59
N PRO A 1053 -12.03 -8.90 40.07
CA PRO A 1053 -13.10 -9.53 39.27
C PRO A 1053 -12.50 -10.31 38.09
N PRO A 1054 -13.20 -11.32 37.52
CA PRO A 1054 -12.68 -12.09 36.40
C PRO A 1054 -12.42 -11.22 35.17
N ILE A 1055 -11.21 -11.32 34.60
CA ILE A 1055 -10.83 -10.64 33.36
C ILE A 1055 -11.20 -11.55 32.19
N TYR A 1056 -12.09 -11.08 31.31
CA TYR A 1056 -12.60 -11.90 30.21
C TYR A 1056 -11.63 -11.95 29.02
N PHE A 1057 -11.55 -13.10 28.37
CA PHE A 1057 -10.75 -13.33 27.17
C PHE A 1057 -11.64 -13.87 26.04
N LEU A 1058 -11.56 -13.23 24.87
CA LEU A 1058 -12.34 -13.57 23.69
C LEU A 1058 -11.53 -14.45 22.73
N GLY A 1059 -12.17 -15.48 22.18
CA GLY A 1059 -11.63 -16.36 21.14
C GLY A 1059 -12.41 -16.29 19.84
N ALA A 1060 -11.94 -17.04 18.83
CA ALA A 1060 -12.55 -17.20 17.51
C ALA A 1060 -12.81 -15.89 16.71
N ASN A 1061 -12.30 -14.75 17.17
CA ASN A 1061 -12.51 -13.41 16.58
C ASN A 1061 -14.01 -13.06 16.41
N ILE A 1062 -14.86 -13.46 17.37
CA ILE A 1062 -16.32 -13.35 17.20
C ILE A 1062 -16.84 -11.90 17.09
N ALA A 1063 -16.10 -10.92 17.61
CA ALA A 1063 -16.45 -9.51 17.47
C ALA A 1063 -16.40 -9.04 16.00
N TYR A 1064 -15.42 -9.51 15.21
CA TYR A 1064 -15.36 -9.20 13.78
C TYR A 1064 -16.35 -10.04 12.96
N HIS A 1065 -16.63 -11.29 13.38
CA HIS A 1065 -17.70 -12.10 12.80
C HIS A 1065 -19.07 -11.42 12.96
N SER A 1066 -19.43 -11.02 14.17
CA SER A 1066 -20.69 -10.32 14.47
C SER A 1066 -20.83 -9.00 13.71
N PHE A 1067 -19.75 -8.21 13.61
CA PHE A 1067 -19.70 -6.97 12.81
C PHE A 1067 -20.06 -7.19 11.34
N LEU A 1068 -19.57 -8.27 10.72
CA LEU A 1068 -19.79 -8.60 9.31
C LEU A 1068 -21.13 -9.29 9.04
N THR A 1069 -21.61 -10.13 9.96
CA THR A 1069 -22.73 -11.06 9.73
C THR A 1069 -24.03 -10.67 10.42
N HIS A 1070 -23.98 -9.74 11.38
CA HIS A 1070 -25.10 -9.42 12.28
C HIS A 1070 -25.62 -10.65 13.07
N ASP A 1071 -24.72 -11.61 13.35
CA ASP A 1071 -24.99 -12.80 14.16
C ASP A 1071 -25.47 -12.42 15.57
N LYS A 1072 -26.75 -12.69 15.85
CA LYS A 1072 -27.41 -12.35 17.12
C LYS A 1072 -26.88 -13.15 18.31
N THR A 1073 -26.42 -14.38 18.09
CA THR A 1073 -25.82 -15.21 19.13
C THR A 1073 -24.49 -14.60 19.57
N ALA A 1074 -23.64 -14.22 18.60
CA ALA A 1074 -22.38 -13.54 18.88
C ALA A 1074 -22.61 -12.14 19.50
N MET A 1075 -23.59 -11.37 19.01
CA MET A 1075 -23.96 -10.07 19.57
C MET A 1075 -24.40 -10.17 21.04
N ASN A 1076 -25.28 -11.11 21.38
CA ASN A 1076 -25.76 -11.30 22.75
C ASN A 1076 -24.58 -11.62 23.70
N ILE A 1077 -23.67 -12.50 23.30
CA ILE A 1077 -22.47 -12.84 24.07
C ILE A 1077 -21.62 -11.60 24.33
N LEU A 1078 -21.40 -10.76 23.31
CA LEU A 1078 -20.65 -9.51 23.44
C LEU A 1078 -21.38 -8.50 24.34
N GLN A 1079 -22.70 -8.35 24.19
CA GLN A 1079 -23.54 -7.44 24.98
C GLN A 1079 -23.55 -7.81 26.47
N GLU A 1080 -23.75 -9.09 26.81
CA GLU A 1080 -23.67 -9.58 28.19
C GLU A 1080 -22.25 -9.40 28.78
N THR A 1081 -21.22 -9.75 27.99
CA THR A 1081 -19.81 -9.66 28.41
C THR A 1081 -19.37 -8.21 28.61
N LEU A 1082 -19.78 -7.27 27.77
CA LEU A 1082 -19.41 -5.86 27.88
C LEU A 1082 -20.28 -5.07 28.86
N GLY A 1083 -21.56 -5.45 29.02
CA GLY A 1083 -22.53 -4.70 29.83
C GLY A 1083 -22.97 -3.38 29.18
N LEU A 1084 -22.95 -3.32 27.85
CA LEU A 1084 -23.24 -2.13 27.02
C LEU A 1084 -24.31 -2.48 25.97
N SER A 1085 -25.23 -1.56 25.66
CA SER A 1085 -26.15 -1.80 24.54
C SER A 1085 -25.52 -1.48 23.19
N SER A 1086 -25.99 -2.21 22.17
CA SER A 1086 -25.77 -1.95 20.75
C SER A 1086 -26.79 -0.96 20.15
N ASP A 1087 -27.88 -0.69 20.88
CA ASP A 1087 -28.89 0.32 20.51
C ASP A 1087 -28.35 1.75 20.48
N TYR A 1088 -29.12 2.65 19.86
CA TYR A 1088 -28.87 4.08 19.93
C TYR A 1088 -29.21 4.64 21.32
N GLU A 1089 -28.30 5.43 21.89
CA GLU A 1089 -28.52 6.15 23.15
C GLU A 1089 -28.46 7.66 22.89
N GLN A 1090 -29.57 8.36 23.10
CA GLN A 1090 -29.65 9.79 22.83
C GLN A 1090 -28.64 10.57 23.69
N ALA A 1091 -27.85 11.43 23.04
CA ALA A 1091 -26.90 12.29 23.73
C ALA A 1091 -27.61 13.34 24.61
N GLU A 1092 -27.02 13.67 25.75
CA GLU A 1092 -27.45 14.82 26.56
C GLU A 1092 -26.91 16.10 25.90
N ILE A 1093 -27.84 16.88 25.33
CA ILE A 1093 -27.57 18.05 24.49
C ILE A 1093 -27.79 19.34 25.27
N ILE A 1094 -26.86 20.28 25.14
CA ILE A 1094 -26.95 21.64 25.69
C ILE A 1094 -26.92 22.64 24.53
N PRO A 1095 -27.98 23.43 24.29
CA PRO A 1095 -27.99 24.46 23.25
C PRO A 1095 -26.95 25.55 23.50
N LEU A 1096 -26.33 26.02 22.43
CA LEU A 1096 -25.42 27.17 22.45
C LEU A 1096 -26.17 28.47 22.12
N GLN A 1097 -25.87 29.51 22.90
CA GLN A 1097 -26.31 30.88 22.70
C GLN A 1097 -25.17 31.70 22.08
N GLU A 1098 -25.48 32.89 21.53
CA GLU A 1098 -24.46 33.90 21.13
C GLU A 1098 -23.34 33.35 20.23
N TYR A 1099 -23.70 32.41 19.35
CA TYR A 1099 -22.75 31.69 18.50
C TYR A 1099 -22.20 32.57 17.37
N HIS A 1100 -20.88 32.76 17.37
CA HIS A 1100 -20.15 33.60 16.43
C HIS A 1100 -18.87 32.93 15.94
N VAL A 1101 -18.60 33.06 14.64
CA VAL A 1101 -17.36 32.59 13.99
C VAL A 1101 -16.49 33.79 13.66
N ASN A 1102 -15.19 33.70 13.93
CA ASN A 1102 -14.19 34.68 13.54
C ASN A 1102 -13.11 34.05 12.65
N LYS A 1103 -12.11 34.83 12.22
CA LYS A 1103 -11.04 34.38 11.31
C LYS A 1103 -10.07 33.34 11.90
N ASP A 1104 -10.07 33.15 13.21
CA ASP A 1104 -9.15 32.30 13.98
C ASP A 1104 -9.88 31.19 14.77
N GLY A 1105 -11.22 31.23 14.89
CA GLY A 1105 -11.99 30.26 15.68
C GLY A 1105 -13.44 30.65 15.96
N TYR A 1106 -13.93 30.32 17.16
CA TYR A 1106 -15.34 30.42 17.58
C TYR A 1106 -15.50 31.20 18.89
N SER A 1107 -16.68 31.80 19.08
CA SER A 1107 -17.20 32.26 20.38
C SER A 1107 -18.63 31.75 20.53
N MET A 1108 -18.99 31.28 21.73
CA MET A 1108 -20.32 30.74 22.01
C MET A 1108 -20.59 30.75 23.53
N SER A 1109 -21.83 30.97 23.93
CA SER A 1109 -22.25 30.99 25.34
C SER A 1109 -23.08 29.74 25.65
N TYR A 1110 -22.97 29.19 26.86
CA TYR A 1110 -23.78 28.06 27.34
C TYR A 1110 -24.29 28.33 28.75
N GLU A 1111 -25.26 27.54 29.21
CA GLU A 1111 -25.79 27.62 30.57
C GLU A 1111 -26.09 26.21 31.11
N THR A 1112 -25.47 25.84 32.24
CA THR A 1112 -25.69 24.53 32.91
C THR A 1112 -25.89 24.66 34.42
N SER A 1113 -26.65 23.74 35.00
CA SER A 1113 -26.86 23.64 36.45
C SER A 1113 -25.71 22.95 37.19
N ASN A 1114 -24.86 22.22 36.47
CA ASN A 1114 -23.75 21.43 37.00
C ASN A 1114 -22.50 21.59 36.11
N SER A 1115 -21.33 21.30 36.69
CA SER A 1115 -20.08 21.18 35.92
C SER A 1115 -20.11 19.88 35.11
N ILE A 1116 -19.63 19.93 33.87
CA ILE A 1116 -19.73 18.83 32.90
C ILE A 1116 -18.41 18.60 32.15
N GLU A 1117 -18.19 17.36 31.72
CA GLU A 1117 -17.25 17.05 30.64
C GLU A 1117 -18.03 17.13 29.32
N ALA A 1118 -17.69 18.09 28.46
CA ALA A 1118 -18.44 18.39 27.24
C ALA A 1118 -17.59 18.16 25.99
N ILE A 1119 -18.21 17.54 24.97
CA ILE A 1119 -17.67 17.41 23.62
C ILE A 1119 -18.21 18.60 22.82
N LEU A 1120 -17.29 19.43 22.35
CA LEU A 1120 -17.58 20.51 21.40
C LEU A 1120 -17.55 19.91 19.99
N PRO A 1121 -18.57 20.14 19.14
CA PRO A 1121 -18.61 19.63 17.75
C PRO A 1121 -17.61 20.26 16.76
N VAL A 1122 -16.36 20.42 17.19
CA VAL A 1122 -15.26 21.12 16.53
C VAL A 1122 -14.07 20.18 16.44
N ALA A 1123 -13.41 20.11 15.27
CA ALA A 1123 -12.22 19.31 15.07
C ALA A 1123 -11.07 19.74 16.01
N ALA A 1124 -10.39 18.78 16.61
CA ALA A 1124 -9.24 18.98 17.50
C ALA A 1124 -7.97 19.36 16.72
N LEU A 1125 -7.99 20.55 16.12
CA LEU A 1125 -6.87 21.10 15.36
C LEU A 1125 -5.68 21.44 16.27
N GLU A 1126 -4.47 21.03 15.88
CA GLU A 1126 -3.24 21.40 16.60
C GLU A 1126 -3.11 22.94 16.66
N GLY A 1127 -2.95 23.47 17.87
CA GLY A 1127 -2.86 24.91 18.13
C GLY A 1127 -4.19 25.56 18.53
N MET A 1128 -5.33 24.86 18.41
CA MET A 1128 -6.62 25.34 18.91
C MET A 1128 -6.62 25.34 20.45
N LYS A 1129 -6.91 26.49 21.06
CA LYS A 1129 -6.99 26.69 22.51
C LYS A 1129 -8.42 27.01 22.91
N ALA A 1130 -8.88 26.42 24.02
CA ALA A 1130 -10.16 26.77 24.62
C ALA A 1130 -9.98 27.69 25.83
N ARG A 1131 -10.84 28.70 25.94
CA ARG A 1131 -10.99 29.54 27.13
C ARG A 1131 -12.44 29.52 27.59
N VAL A 1132 -12.66 29.66 28.89
CA VAL A 1132 -13.97 29.96 29.48
C VAL A 1132 -13.83 31.28 30.24
N ASP A 1133 -14.66 32.27 29.91
CA ASP A 1133 -14.60 33.64 30.44
C ASP A 1133 -13.17 34.21 30.41
N GLU A 1134 -12.56 34.19 29.22
CA GLU A 1134 -11.17 34.55 28.89
C GLU A 1134 -10.06 33.66 29.51
N GLN A 1135 -10.35 32.90 30.58
CA GLN A 1135 -9.39 32.01 31.25
C GLN A 1135 -9.09 30.77 30.41
N LEU A 1136 -7.81 30.49 30.18
CA LEU A 1136 -7.36 29.32 29.42
C LEU A 1136 -7.64 28.03 30.20
N ILE A 1137 -8.35 27.08 29.59
CA ILE A 1137 -8.66 25.77 30.16
C ILE A 1137 -7.91 24.65 29.44
N SER A 1138 -7.81 23.49 30.08
CA SER A 1138 -7.24 22.29 29.45
C SER A 1138 -8.23 21.63 28.49
N THR A 1139 -7.76 21.35 27.28
CA THR A 1139 -8.49 20.58 26.25
C THR A 1139 -7.97 19.15 26.19
N ARG A 1140 -8.87 18.19 26.00
CA ARG A 1140 -8.58 16.81 25.61
C ARG A 1140 -9.15 16.54 24.21
N THR A 1141 -8.68 15.48 23.55
CA THR A 1141 -9.25 15.02 22.28
C THR A 1141 -10.20 13.86 22.54
N TYR A 1142 -11.45 14.00 22.13
CA TYR A 1142 -12.45 12.93 22.09
C TYR A 1142 -12.65 12.55 20.62
N GLU A 1143 -12.17 11.38 20.17
CA GLU A 1143 -12.33 10.92 18.78
C GLU A 1143 -12.16 12.04 17.72
N ASN A 1144 -11.01 12.73 17.72
CA ASN A 1144 -10.68 13.87 16.84
C ASN A 1144 -11.52 15.16 17.01
N LEU A 1145 -12.41 15.23 18.01
CA LEU A 1145 -13.14 16.43 18.44
C LEU A 1145 -12.56 17.01 19.74
N ILE A 1146 -12.88 18.27 20.04
CA ILE A 1146 -12.43 18.96 21.25
C ILE A 1146 -13.33 18.58 22.44
N MET A 1147 -12.71 18.11 23.53
CA MET A 1147 -13.37 17.86 24.80
C MET A 1147 -12.83 18.78 25.89
N VAL A 1148 -13.72 19.35 26.70
CA VAL A 1148 -13.42 20.35 27.74
C VAL A 1148 -14.21 20.10 29.02
N ASN A 1149 -13.67 20.52 30.16
CA ASN A 1149 -14.42 20.55 31.41
C ASN A 1149 -15.01 21.95 31.57
N LEU A 1150 -16.34 22.05 31.68
CA LEU A 1150 -17.07 23.31 31.75
C LEU A 1150 -17.68 23.52 33.14
N PRO A 1151 -17.51 24.69 33.79
CA PRO A 1151 -18.14 25.02 35.07
C PRO A 1151 -19.67 25.12 35.00
N ALA A 1152 -20.31 25.17 36.17
CA ALA A 1152 -21.75 25.38 36.32
C ALA A 1152 -22.08 26.89 36.36
N GLY A 1153 -23.10 27.30 35.60
CA GLY A 1153 -23.52 28.69 35.43
C GLY A 1153 -23.74 29.05 33.96
N LYS A 1154 -23.96 30.33 33.65
CA LYS A 1154 -23.87 30.87 32.29
C LYS A 1154 -22.46 31.42 32.06
N HIS A 1155 -21.77 30.91 31.04
CA HIS A 1155 -20.39 31.24 30.71
C HIS A 1155 -20.16 31.33 29.20
N THR A 1156 -19.07 31.99 28.79
CA THR A 1156 -18.67 32.14 27.39
C THR A 1156 -17.45 31.27 27.07
N ILE A 1157 -17.57 30.39 26.09
CA ILE A 1157 -16.45 29.61 25.53
C ILE A 1157 -15.90 30.33 24.30
N THR A 1158 -14.60 30.59 24.28
CA THR A 1158 -13.90 31.02 23.05
C THR A 1158 -12.87 29.97 22.64
N LEU A 1159 -12.91 29.56 21.38
CA LEU A 1159 -11.90 28.71 20.74
C LEU A 1159 -11.05 29.57 19.80
N GLU A 1160 -9.73 29.51 19.95
CA GLU A 1160 -8.76 30.35 19.22
C GLU A 1160 -7.60 29.49 18.67
N LEU A 1161 -7.40 29.50 17.35
CA LEU A 1161 -6.29 28.81 16.67
C LEU A 1161 -5.01 29.64 16.73
N VAL A 1162 -3.97 29.10 17.37
CA VAL A 1162 -2.66 29.74 17.49
C VAL A 1162 -1.61 29.01 16.66
N ASP A 1163 -0.69 29.74 16.02
CA ASP A 1163 0.46 29.20 15.25
C ASP A 1163 1.23 28.14 16.08
N ALA A 1164 1.15 26.88 15.68
CA ALA A 1164 1.86 25.79 16.35
C ALA A 1164 3.39 25.93 16.16
N PRO A 1165 4.24 25.46 17.12
CA PRO A 1165 5.69 25.69 17.06
C PRO A 1165 6.36 25.20 15.76
N ILE A 1166 5.80 24.19 15.10
CA ILE A 1166 6.30 23.67 13.82
C ILE A 1166 6.28 24.73 12.69
N PHE A 1167 5.33 25.67 12.71
CA PHE A 1167 5.30 26.80 11.78
C PHE A 1167 6.45 27.78 11.99
N ILE A 1168 7.07 27.84 13.16
CA ILE A 1168 8.23 28.70 13.44
C ILE A 1168 9.50 28.02 12.92
N TRP A 1169 9.71 26.76 13.28
CA TRP A 1169 10.85 25.96 12.81
C TRP A 1169 10.87 25.80 11.28
N SER A 1170 9.71 25.65 10.64
CA SER A 1170 9.61 25.54 9.18
C SER A 1170 10.05 26.81 8.45
N LYS A 1171 9.66 27.99 8.96
CA LYS A 1171 10.05 29.31 8.44
C LYS A 1171 11.58 29.47 8.54
N TYR A 1172 12.20 29.08 9.65
CA TYR A 1172 13.66 29.11 9.81
C TYR A 1172 14.39 28.14 8.87
N LEU A 1173 13.91 26.91 8.69
CA LEU A 1173 14.52 25.93 7.79
C LEU A 1173 14.57 26.41 6.34
N SER A 1174 13.47 26.97 5.83
CA SER A 1174 13.46 27.55 4.48
C SER A 1174 14.32 28.80 4.36
N LEU A 1175 14.35 29.68 5.37
CA LEU A 1175 15.24 30.85 5.39
C LEU A 1175 16.72 30.45 5.35
N PHE A 1176 17.14 29.51 6.21
CA PHE A 1176 18.50 28.97 6.21
C PHE A 1176 18.86 28.36 4.85
N SER A 1177 17.94 27.61 4.24
CA SER A 1177 18.14 26.99 2.92
C SER A 1177 18.33 28.03 1.81
N ILE A 1178 17.55 29.12 1.81
CA ILE A 1178 17.72 30.25 0.88
C ILE A 1178 19.09 30.93 1.10
N LEU A 1179 19.50 31.15 2.34
CA LEU A 1179 20.79 31.76 2.68
C LEU A 1179 21.98 30.86 2.28
N PHE A 1180 21.87 29.55 2.48
CA PHE A 1180 22.89 28.56 2.09
C PHE A 1180 23.05 28.50 0.56
N ILE A 1181 21.95 28.39 -0.18
CA ILE A 1181 21.94 28.40 -1.65
C ILE A 1181 22.54 29.72 -2.18
N THR A 1182 22.14 30.86 -1.60
CA THR A 1182 22.69 32.18 -1.96
C THR A 1182 24.20 32.25 -1.71
N SER A 1183 24.67 31.75 -0.57
CA SER A 1183 26.10 31.70 -0.23
C SER A 1183 26.90 30.81 -1.18
N TYR A 1184 26.37 29.65 -1.55
CA TYR A 1184 26.94 28.75 -2.55
C TYR A 1184 27.06 29.40 -3.93
N ILE A 1185 26.05 30.18 -4.36
CA ILE A 1185 26.09 30.96 -5.61
C ILE A 1185 27.16 32.05 -5.55
N VAL A 1186 27.29 32.76 -4.42
CA VAL A 1186 28.34 33.78 -4.23
C VAL A 1186 29.72 33.14 -4.23
N PHE A 1187 29.91 31.99 -3.60
CA PHE A 1187 31.17 31.23 -3.61
C PHE A 1187 31.58 30.83 -5.03
N ILE A 1188 30.67 30.26 -5.84
CA ILE A 1188 30.96 29.92 -7.24
C ILE A 1188 31.27 31.16 -8.07
N LYS A 1189 30.56 32.27 -7.87
CA LYS A 1189 30.86 33.56 -8.55
C LYS A 1189 32.23 34.13 -8.15
N ARG A 1190 32.63 34.00 -6.87
CA ARG A 1190 33.98 34.41 -6.40
C ARG A 1190 35.08 33.52 -6.97
N ARG A 1191 34.92 32.19 -6.96
CA ARG A 1191 35.90 31.26 -7.55
C ARG A 1191 36.11 31.49 -9.05
N LYS A 1192 35.06 31.91 -9.78
CA LYS A 1192 35.17 32.37 -11.18
C LYS A 1192 35.93 33.69 -11.39
N LYS A 1193 36.06 34.55 -10.38
CA LYS A 1193 36.85 35.79 -10.45
C LYS A 1193 38.29 35.60 -9.98
N GLY A 1194 38.55 34.66 -9.06
CA GLY A 1194 39.92 34.34 -8.63
C GLY A 1194 40.72 33.54 -9.66
N GLY A 1195 40.06 32.66 -10.43
CA GLY A 1195 40.69 31.81 -11.44
C GLY A 1195 40.95 32.49 -12.81
N SER A 1196 41.28 33.78 -12.82
CA SER A 1196 41.73 34.50 -14.03
C SER A 1196 42.93 35.42 -13.73
N LEU A 1197 43.75 35.02 -12.77
CA LEU A 1197 44.95 35.72 -12.27
C LEU A 1197 46.16 34.77 -12.15
N SER A 1198 46.12 33.64 -12.87
CA SER A 1198 47.13 32.56 -12.82
C SER A 1198 47.45 31.95 -14.18
N ASP A 1199 47.00 32.56 -15.28
CA ASP A 1199 47.25 32.11 -16.66
C ASP A 1199 48.33 32.98 -17.37
N GLU A 1200 49.06 33.80 -16.61
CA GLU A 1200 50.34 34.39 -17.06
C GLU A 1200 51.48 33.43 -16.72
N LYS A 1201 52.21 33.01 -17.76
CA LYS A 1201 53.24 31.98 -17.69
C LYS A 1201 54.59 32.50 -17.16
N PRO A 1202 55.44 31.61 -16.62
CA PRO A 1202 56.83 31.48 -17.05
C PRO A 1202 56.92 30.80 -18.44
#